data_AF-A0A3D5MWL1-F1
#
_entry.id   AF-A0A3D5MWL1-F1
#
_cell.length_a   1.000
_cell.length_b   1.000
_cell.length_c   1.000
_cell.angle_alpha   90.00
_cell.angle_beta   90.00
_cell.angle_gamma   90.00
#
_symmetry.space_group_name_H-M   'P 1'
#
loop_
_entity.id
_entity.type
_entity.pdbx_description
1 polymer ?
#
loop_
_entity_poly.entity_id
_entity_poly.type
_entity_poly.pdbx_seq_one_letter_code
_entity_poly.pdbx_strand_id
1 'polypeptide(L)'
;MNKKKTGSTLITTIIMIMMVGTVGSAMLSMINSEYKIRISDSEKLKNLYSADSGLDVAYDILAADFDMAGNFASFKVEQMKNLKLSHSNENQIKYINLIEKEEEIRKNESLSSAELEKQIKENQSKKDKVINSEFKRNFKLYLFGNEYSDVFEEYCPNQLKYSIENGEYAVKINKGGTPEGNDLDPKKDEITAADFYINKVSLANNPDISVEYSVKNKDNDKSLEMDENYKRRQTFIIKITSKFSTINQDSETNQKQVQSIYNLIIPNYNDLLFSKQEYSGYEYAAYKDKGITVFGNMQVRDMGNSSLDIIGDVFVQGDKNLLKSNGQAIINSSERKQFNANDDISTTHITEKYYGGISLEASNGTNTKISFDGNLITRNTFNLSDNVEVNISKDLYAGNVYVGKTDGKKGNNSYLMMGTDDESSDTNMILNNDFTLKAINNNNKNIPGIKIDNFYGINDKNVSNNIRNEAKEQISSSIIVNTLQDPEKDAIKICKEAYIMGVAFVDTSDSYETGESVAIRGNYRAYSDGKNINDKNINEFDGDIESKSNKFHDYWQENLSKLRNGGIVFCIPENIHSVGAVVNRNELKPQKSNYTIDDMDGVIAEKKRDYAVNVYNFGESLNDASKEMALYNNPPTTQELKDKTFAIENIDESEISIEHGEYKGIFNKDVSKDIIIKGIDSSNHTAGSNEIVVDTDNKGNISAFIATSGNVIIDGRVNFSGNIIAGGNLIVKGNGDKTIRYNPKVAEMLQEENPRVFAKVFKLSSSLKDEVSPDESAIVIDYDLSKFLKQSLWQLKKNTASK
;
A
#
# COMPACT_ATOMS: atom_id res chain seq x y z
N MET A 1 -24.42 35.45 108.52
CA MET A 1 -23.52 35.32 107.34
C MET A 1 -24.34 35.54 106.08
N ASN A 2 -23.77 36.26 105.11
CA ASN A 2 -24.48 36.95 104.03
C ASN A 2 -25.22 36.07 103.00
N LYS A 3 -26.42 36.56 102.63
CA LYS A 3 -27.23 36.44 101.38
C LYS A 3 -26.84 35.37 100.36
N LYS A 4 -27.81 34.55 99.92
CA LYS A 4 -27.96 34.17 98.50
C LYS A 4 -29.45 34.04 98.14
N LYS A 5 -29.92 34.80 97.13
CA LYS A 5 -31.23 34.64 96.49
C LYS A 5 -31.24 33.32 95.71
N THR A 6 -31.61 32.20 96.33
CA THR A 6 -31.40 30.86 95.74
C THR A 6 -32.54 30.33 94.86
N GLY A 7 -33.71 30.99 94.84
CA GLY A 7 -34.85 30.56 94.01
C GLY A 7 -34.84 31.07 92.56
N SER A 8 -34.36 32.31 92.33
CA SER A 8 -34.33 32.90 90.98
C SER A 8 -33.34 32.18 90.07
N THR A 9 -32.19 31.74 90.59
CA THR A 9 -31.17 31.08 89.76
C THR A 9 -31.66 29.73 89.24
N LEU A 10 -32.37 28.93 90.06
CA LEU A 10 -32.91 27.63 89.63
C LEU A 10 -33.98 27.78 88.54
N ILE A 11 -34.91 28.74 88.71
CA ILE A 11 -35.95 29.03 87.71
C ILE A 11 -35.31 29.54 86.41
N THR A 12 -34.33 30.46 86.50
CA THR A 12 -33.59 30.94 85.32
C THR A 12 -32.83 29.80 84.62
N THR A 13 -32.19 28.90 85.37
CA THR A 13 -31.51 27.72 84.79
C THR A 13 -32.51 26.77 84.11
N ILE A 14 -33.67 26.51 84.71
CA ILE A 14 -34.72 25.67 84.11
C ILE A 14 -35.28 26.31 82.82
N ILE A 15 -35.51 27.62 82.83
CA ILE A 15 -35.94 28.36 81.63
C ILE A 15 -34.85 28.31 80.55
N MET A 16 -33.57 28.50 80.91
CA MET A 16 -32.47 28.36 79.96
C MET A 16 -32.38 26.94 79.40
N ILE A 17 -32.54 25.89 80.21
CA ILE A 17 -32.52 24.49 79.75
C ILE A 17 -33.70 24.20 78.83
N MET A 18 -34.91 24.69 79.15
CA MET A 18 -36.06 24.56 78.26
C MET A 18 -35.85 25.29 76.94
N MET A 19 -35.32 26.52 76.98
CA MET A 19 -35.06 27.30 75.77
C MET A 19 -33.99 26.62 74.89
N VAL A 20 -32.90 26.14 75.48
CA VAL A 20 -31.86 25.36 74.79
C VAL A 20 -32.40 24.04 74.27
N GLY A 21 -33.27 23.35 75.02
CA GLY A 21 -33.91 22.11 74.61
C GLY A 21 -34.87 22.29 73.43
N THR A 22 -35.71 23.33 73.46
CA THR A 22 -36.60 23.67 72.35
C THR A 22 -35.81 24.07 71.11
N VAL A 23 -34.81 24.94 71.24
CA VAL A 23 -33.95 25.35 70.12
C VAL A 23 -33.16 24.16 69.56
N GLY A 24 -32.59 23.31 70.43
CA GLY A 24 -31.86 22.10 70.03
C GLY A 24 -32.75 21.09 69.30
N SER A 25 -33.97 20.86 69.80
CA SER A 25 -34.95 19.98 69.13
C SER A 25 -35.39 20.54 67.77
N ALA A 26 -35.65 21.85 67.67
CA ALA A 26 -36.00 22.50 66.42
C ALA A 26 -34.87 22.42 65.38
N MET A 27 -33.61 22.64 65.79
CA MET A 27 -32.44 22.46 64.93
C MET A 27 -32.29 21.01 64.47
N LEU A 28 -32.47 20.03 65.35
CA LEU A 28 -32.38 18.61 64.98
C LEU A 28 -33.50 18.19 64.01
N SER A 29 -34.73 18.67 64.22
CA SER A 29 -35.85 18.47 63.30
C SER A 29 -35.58 19.10 61.93
N MET A 30 -35.01 20.31 61.89
CA MET A 30 -34.62 20.97 60.64
C MET A 30 -33.52 20.18 59.91
N ILE A 31 -32.47 19.73 60.62
CA ILE A 31 -31.40 18.91 60.04
C ILE A 31 -31.96 17.58 59.49
N ASN A 32 -32.84 16.90 60.23
CA ASN A 32 -33.47 15.66 59.79
C ASN A 32 -34.36 15.88 58.55
N SER A 33 -35.10 17.00 58.51
CA SER A 33 -35.89 17.39 57.34
C SER A 33 -35.00 17.69 56.13
N GLU A 34 -33.92 18.47 56.30
CA GLU A 34 -32.95 18.74 55.23
C GLU A 34 -32.26 17.47 54.74
N TYR A 35 -31.94 16.53 55.63
CA TYR A 35 -31.35 15.25 55.27
C TYR A 35 -32.32 14.40 54.42
N LYS A 36 -33.60 14.31 54.80
CA LYS A 36 -34.64 13.65 54.00
C LYS A 36 -34.84 14.30 52.63
N ILE A 37 -34.86 15.64 52.57
CA ILE A 37 -34.95 16.38 51.31
C ILE A 37 -33.73 16.09 50.43
N ARG A 38 -32.51 16.11 50.99
CA ARG A 38 -31.28 15.79 50.26
C ARG A 38 -31.25 14.36 49.72
N ILE A 39 -31.69 13.37 50.49
CA ILE A 39 -31.82 11.98 50.01
C ILE A 39 -32.86 11.92 48.88
N SER A 40 -34.04 12.50 49.07
CA SER A 40 -35.09 12.50 48.05
C SER A 40 -34.63 13.16 46.74
N ASP A 41 -33.91 14.27 46.83
CA ASP A 41 -33.37 14.97 45.66
C ASP A 41 -32.22 14.18 45.02
N SER A 42 -31.36 13.53 45.81
CA SER A 42 -30.35 12.60 45.32
C SER A 42 -30.97 11.39 44.60
N GLU A 43 -32.08 10.85 45.10
CA GLU A 43 -32.83 9.76 44.46
C GLU A 43 -33.53 10.22 43.18
N LYS A 44 -34.14 11.41 43.16
CA LYS A 44 -34.71 12.00 41.93
C LYS A 44 -33.64 12.18 40.85
N LEU A 45 -32.45 12.61 41.26
CA LEU A 45 -31.32 12.81 40.36
C LEU A 45 -30.75 11.47 39.87
N LYS A 46 -30.58 10.50 40.78
CA LYS A 46 -30.21 9.13 40.43
C LYS A 46 -31.19 8.53 39.42
N ASN A 47 -32.49 8.65 39.67
CA ASN A 47 -33.50 8.06 38.79
C ASN A 47 -33.56 8.75 37.43
N LEU A 48 -33.25 10.04 37.37
CA LEU A 48 -33.11 10.76 36.12
C LEU A 48 -31.90 10.23 35.32
N TYR A 49 -30.73 10.13 35.94
CA TYR A 49 -29.52 9.62 35.29
C TYR A 49 -29.65 8.14 34.89
N SER A 50 -30.31 7.32 35.70
CA SER A 50 -30.58 5.91 35.35
C SER A 50 -31.56 5.78 34.18
N ALA A 51 -32.55 6.67 34.06
CA ALA A 51 -33.44 6.69 32.91
C ALA A 51 -32.71 7.22 31.65
N ASP A 52 -31.85 8.23 31.79
CA ASP A 52 -31.06 8.80 30.69
C ASP A 52 -30.04 7.81 30.15
N SER A 53 -29.36 7.06 31.02
CA SER A 53 -28.46 5.96 30.61
C SER A 53 -29.18 4.88 29.80
N GLY A 54 -30.48 4.66 30.03
CA GLY A 54 -31.29 3.77 29.19
C GLY A 54 -31.51 4.31 27.76
N LEU A 55 -31.51 5.64 27.56
CA LEU A 55 -31.58 6.24 26.22
C LEU A 55 -30.25 6.12 25.47
N ASP A 56 -29.11 6.20 26.18
CA ASP A 56 -27.78 6.02 25.60
C ASP A 56 -27.62 4.59 25.07
N VAL A 57 -27.94 3.58 25.89
CA VAL A 57 -27.88 2.18 25.46
C VAL A 57 -28.83 1.89 24.29
N ALA A 58 -30.02 2.49 24.30
CA ALA A 58 -30.95 2.33 23.20
C ALA A 58 -30.48 3.02 21.91
N TYR A 59 -29.65 4.06 22.00
CA TYR A 59 -28.98 4.66 20.84
C TYR A 59 -27.92 3.73 20.26
N ASP A 60 -27.08 3.12 21.10
CA ASP A 60 -26.06 2.15 20.66
C ASP A 60 -26.70 0.95 19.95
N ILE A 61 -27.81 0.43 20.51
CA ILE A 61 -28.59 -0.66 19.89
C ILE A 61 -29.19 -0.21 18.55
N LEU A 62 -29.76 1.00 18.48
CA LEU A 62 -30.32 1.55 17.26
C LEU A 62 -29.26 1.72 16.16
N ALA A 63 -28.04 2.14 16.51
CA ALA A 63 -26.92 2.23 15.59
C ALA A 63 -26.52 0.85 15.06
N ALA A 64 -26.39 -0.14 15.94
CA ALA A 64 -26.01 -1.49 15.55
C ALA A 64 -27.09 -2.20 14.69
N ASP A 65 -28.37 -2.01 15.00
CA ASP A 65 -29.46 -2.53 14.17
C ASP A 65 -29.49 -1.85 12.79
N PHE A 66 -29.10 -0.58 12.69
CA PHE A 66 -28.93 0.08 11.39
C PHE A 66 -27.82 -0.60 10.57
N ASP A 67 -26.64 -0.81 11.16
CA ASP A 67 -25.52 -1.50 10.50
C ASP A 67 -25.98 -2.85 9.96
N MET A 68 -26.68 -3.58 10.82
CA MET A 68 -27.12 -4.92 10.51
C MET A 68 -28.22 -4.96 9.45
N ALA A 69 -29.13 -3.98 9.45
CA ALA A 69 -30.09 -3.77 8.36
C ALA A 69 -29.37 -3.53 7.02
N GLY A 70 -28.28 -2.76 7.03
CA GLY A 70 -27.42 -2.50 5.87
C GLY A 70 -26.76 -3.77 5.34
N ASN A 71 -26.18 -4.56 6.24
CA ASN A 71 -25.56 -5.85 5.90
C ASN A 71 -26.57 -6.86 5.35
N PHE A 72 -27.71 -7.01 6.02
CA PHE A 72 -28.78 -7.91 5.60
C PHE A 72 -29.33 -7.53 4.22
N ALA A 73 -29.62 -6.24 4.01
CA ALA A 73 -30.13 -5.75 2.74
C ALA A 73 -29.11 -5.92 1.59
N SER A 74 -27.82 -5.68 1.87
CA SER A 74 -26.75 -5.89 0.89
C SER A 74 -26.60 -7.37 0.52
N PHE A 75 -26.66 -8.25 1.51
CA PHE A 75 -26.63 -9.70 1.29
C PHE A 75 -27.79 -10.19 0.41
N LYS A 76 -29.01 -9.69 0.64
CA LYS A 76 -30.19 -10.03 -0.17
C LYS A 76 -30.07 -9.52 -1.62
N VAL A 77 -29.51 -8.33 -1.83
CA VAL A 77 -29.19 -7.83 -3.18
C VAL A 77 -28.15 -8.71 -3.88
N GLU A 78 -27.11 -9.16 -3.18
CA GLU A 78 -26.12 -10.06 -3.76
C GLU A 78 -26.72 -11.44 -4.09
N GLN A 79 -27.65 -11.96 -3.28
CA GLN A 79 -28.41 -13.15 -3.65
C GLN A 79 -29.28 -12.94 -4.90
N MET A 80 -29.91 -11.78 -5.03
CA MET A 80 -30.69 -11.41 -6.22
C MET A 80 -29.80 -11.38 -7.48
N LYS A 81 -28.61 -10.77 -7.41
CA LYS A 81 -27.65 -10.71 -8.52
C LYS A 81 -27.15 -12.10 -8.93
N ASN A 82 -26.91 -12.97 -7.95
CA ASN A 82 -26.37 -14.31 -8.17
C ASN A 82 -27.45 -15.36 -8.48
N LEU A 83 -28.73 -14.96 -8.61
CA LEU A 83 -29.87 -15.83 -8.94
C LEU A 83 -30.11 -16.97 -7.93
N LYS A 84 -29.68 -16.80 -6.67
CA LYS A 84 -29.73 -17.84 -5.62
C LYS A 84 -30.94 -17.75 -4.67
N LEU A 85 -31.91 -16.87 -4.95
CA LEU A 85 -33.11 -16.72 -4.11
C LEU A 85 -34.05 -17.93 -4.27
N SER A 86 -34.60 -18.40 -3.14
CA SER A 86 -35.54 -19.55 -3.10
C SER A 86 -36.95 -19.22 -3.60
N HIS A 87 -37.31 -17.93 -3.72
CA HIS A 87 -38.58 -17.46 -4.26
C HIS A 87 -38.35 -16.24 -5.16
N SER A 88 -38.93 -16.25 -6.36
CA SER A 88 -38.78 -15.18 -7.36
C SER A 88 -39.59 -13.94 -6.95
N ASN A 89 -38.94 -12.92 -6.41
CA ASN A 89 -39.59 -11.64 -6.15
C ASN A 89 -39.66 -10.75 -7.41
N GLU A 90 -40.57 -9.77 -7.44
CA GLU A 90 -40.82 -8.90 -8.60
C GLU A 90 -39.56 -8.14 -9.06
N ASN A 91 -38.67 -7.75 -8.13
CA ASN A 91 -37.43 -7.04 -8.44
C ASN A 91 -36.39 -7.97 -9.06
N GLN A 92 -36.32 -9.23 -8.64
CA GLN A 92 -35.45 -10.24 -9.26
C GLN A 92 -35.87 -10.49 -10.70
N ILE A 93 -37.18 -10.62 -10.98
CA ILE A 93 -37.72 -10.78 -12.33
C ILE A 93 -37.36 -9.55 -13.18
N LYS A 94 -37.58 -8.34 -12.65
CA LYS A 94 -37.19 -7.09 -13.33
C LYS A 94 -35.68 -7.04 -13.61
N TYR A 95 -34.84 -7.49 -12.68
CA TYR A 95 -33.40 -7.50 -12.83
C TYR A 95 -32.94 -8.50 -13.91
N ILE A 96 -33.50 -9.71 -13.92
CA ILE A 96 -33.27 -10.73 -14.95
C ILE A 96 -33.68 -10.21 -16.33
N ASN A 97 -34.88 -9.66 -16.47
CA ASN A 97 -35.35 -9.09 -17.73
C ASN A 97 -34.43 -7.97 -18.25
N LEU A 98 -33.85 -7.17 -17.35
CA LEU A 98 -32.87 -6.14 -17.72
C LEU A 98 -31.51 -6.73 -18.12
N ILE A 99 -31.11 -7.90 -17.59
CA ILE A 99 -29.93 -8.63 -18.05
C ILE A 99 -30.16 -9.17 -19.47
N GLU A 100 -31.27 -9.87 -19.69
CA GLU A 100 -31.63 -10.43 -20.99
C GLU A 100 -31.74 -9.33 -22.05
N LYS A 101 -32.41 -8.22 -21.72
CA LYS A 101 -32.51 -7.05 -22.59
C LYS A 101 -31.14 -6.45 -22.94
N GLU A 102 -30.17 -6.48 -22.02
CA GLU A 102 -28.82 -5.99 -22.33
C GLU A 102 -28.10 -6.89 -23.33
N GLU A 103 -28.29 -8.21 -23.21
CA GLU A 103 -27.76 -9.14 -24.20
C GLU A 103 -28.39 -8.94 -25.58
N GLU A 104 -29.70 -8.69 -25.65
CA GLU A 104 -30.40 -8.35 -26.89
C GLU A 104 -29.86 -7.06 -27.50
N ILE A 105 -29.64 -6.02 -26.69
CA ILE A 105 -29.04 -4.76 -27.14
C ILE A 105 -27.64 -5.00 -27.70
N ARG A 106 -26.80 -5.78 -27.01
CA ARG A 106 -25.42 -6.09 -27.44
C ARG A 106 -25.32 -6.96 -28.69
N LYS A 107 -26.31 -7.82 -28.95
CA LYS A 107 -26.37 -8.69 -30.13
C LYS A 107 -27.00 -8.00 -31.35
N ASN A 108 -27.49 -6.77 -31.21
CA ASN A 108 -28.16 -6.08 -32.29
C ASN A 108 -27.17 -5.38 -33.25
N GLU A 109 -26.78 -6.09 -34.31
CA GLU A 109 -25.85 -5.61 -35.35
C GLU A 109 -26.39 -4.41 -36.17
N SER A 110 -27.67 -4.06 -36.03
CA SER A 110 -28.29 -2.93 -36.75
C SER A 110 -28.17 -1.58 -36.03
N LEU A 111 -27.68 -1.55 -34.79
CA LEU A 111 -27.47 -0.32 -34.02
C LEU A 111 -26.10 0.31 -34.33
N SER A 112 -26.06 1.63 -34.46
CA SER A 112 -24.79 2.36 -34.46
C SER A 112 -24.15 2.32 -33.07
N SER A 113 -22.82 2.40 -32.99
CA SER A 113 -22.07 2.36 -31.71
C SER A 113 -22.57 3.38 -30.69
N ALA A 114 -22.92 4.60 -31.12
CA ALA A 114 -23.43 5.65 -30.23
C ALA A 114 -24.84 5.33 -29.67
N GLU A 115 -25.71 4.71 -30.48
CA GLU A 115 -27.05 4.32 -30.05
C GLU A 115 -27.00 3.10 -29.11
N LEU A 116 -26.06 2.17 -29.38
CA LEU A 116 -25.77 1.03 -28.53
C LEU A 116 -25.35 1.47 -27.13
N GLU A 117 -24.37 2.38 -27.03
CA GLU A 117 -23.89 2.93 -25.76
C GLU A 117 -25.00 3.64 -24.97
N LYS A 118 -25.82 4.45 -25.65
CA LYS A 118 -26.94 5.15 -25.04
C LYS A 118 -27.95 4.17 -24.44
N GLN A 119 -28.33 3.13 -25.17
CA GLN A 119 -29.29 2.12 -24.68
C GLN A 119 -28.71 1.28 -23.53
N ILE A 120 -27.42 0.94 -23.57
CA ILE A 120 -26.74 0.25 -22.46
C ILE A 120 -26.75 1.13 -21.21
N LYS A 121 -26.42 2.42 -21.33
CA LYS A 121 -26.41 3.37 -20.19
C LYS A 121 -27.81 3.55 -19.59
N GLU A 122 -28.84 3.66 -20.43
CA GLU A 122 -30.23 3.71 -19.97
C GLU A 122 -30.65 2.41 -19.25
N ASN A 123 -30.19 1.26 -19.74
CA ASN A 123 -30.46 -0.05 -19.16
C ASN A 123 -29.74 -0.24 -17.81
N GLN A 124 -28.48 0.20 -17.71
CA GLN A 124 -27.72 0.23 -16.45
C GLN A 124 -28.40 1.11 -15.40
N SER A 125 -28.87 2.31 -15.79
CA SER A 125 -29.63 3.18 -14.87
C SER A 125 -30.91 2.52 -14.35
N LYS A 126 -31.58 1.70 -15.16
CA LYS A 126 -32.75 0.92 -14.74
C LYS A 126 -32.36 -0.22 -13.78
N LYS A 127 -31.23 -0.89 -14.01
CA LYS A 127 -30.69 -1.91 -13.10
C LYS A 127 -30.37 -1.33 -11.72
N ASP A 128 -29.72 -0.17 -11.67
CA ASP A 128 -29.40 0.51 -10.40
C ASP A 128 -30.66 0.88 -9.60
N LYS A 129 -31.72 1.31 -10.29
CA LYS A 129 -33.01 1.58 -9.63
C LYS A 129 -33.62 0.33 -9.01
N VAL A 130 -33.56 -0.82 -9.70
CA VAL A 130 -34.08 -2.11 -9.20
C VAL A 130 -33.25 -2.58 -8.01
N ILE A 131 -31.92 -2.53 -8.11
CA ILE A 131 -31.00 -2.86 -7.01
C ILE A 131 -31.30 -2.01 -5.78
N ASN A 132 -31.42 -0.70 -5.96
CA ASN A 132 -31.69 0.22 -4.85
C ASN A 132 -33.07 0.00 -4.23
N SER A 133 -34.08 -0.31 -5.06
CA SER A 133 -35.43 -0.66 -4.60
C SER A 133 -35.40 -1.92 -3.74
N GLU A 134 -34.67 -2.96 -4.16
CA GLU A 134 -34.55 -4.21 -3.42
C GLU A 134 -33.77 -4.04 -2.11
N PHE A 135 -32.70 -3.26 -2.13
CA PHE A 135 -31.96 -2.90 -0.93
C PHE A 135 -32.86 -2.21 0.10
N LYS A 136 -33.57 -1.15 -0.29
CA LYS A 136 -34.45 -0.40 0.63
C LYS A 136 -35.60 -1.24 1.16
N ARG A 137 -36.13 -2.18 0.35
CA ARG A 137 -37.14 -3.14 0.78
C ARG A 137 -36.60 -4.01 1.92
N ASN A 138 -35.47 -4.67 1.71
CA ASN A 138 -34.88 -5.57 2.71
C ASN A 138 -34.39 -4.84 3.97
N PHE A 139 -33.91 -3.60 3.83
CA PHE A 139 -33.53 -2.76 4.97
C PHE A 139 -34.74 -2.44 5.86
N LYS A 140 -35.90 -2.12 5.24
CA LYS A 140 -37.17 -1.90 5.98
C LYS A 140 -37.69 -3.18 6.62
N LEU A 141 -37.63 -4.30 5.90
CA LEU A 141 -38.11 -5.58 6.40
C LEU A 141 -37.34 -6.00 7.66
N TYR A 142 -36.02 -5.78 7.69
CA TYR A 142 -35.21 -6.05 8.87
C TYR A 142 -35.65 -5.19 10.07
N LEU A 143 -35.71 -3.86 9.90
CA LEU A 143 -36.02 -2.97 11.01
C LEU A 143 -37.48 -3.03 11.49
N PHE A 144 -38.45 -3.22 10.58
CA PHE A 144 -39.87 -2.94 10.84
C PHE A 144 -40.84 -4.08 10.45
N GLY A 145 -40.34 -5.29 10.19
CA GLY A 145 -41.05 -6.37 9.47
C GLY A 145 -42.54 -6.58 9.77
N ASN A 146 -42.96 -6.60 11.05
CA ASN A 146 -44.36 -6.87 11.44
C ASN A 146 -45.40 -5.80 11.02
N GLU A 147 -45.00 -4.59 10.63
CA GLU A 147 -45.95 -3.55 10.17
C GLU A 147 -46.11 -3.49 8.63
N TYR A 148 -45.33 -4.29 7.90
CA TYR A 148 -45.34 -4.35 6.44
C TYR A 148 -45.60 -5.77 5.89
N SER A 149 -45.95 -6.73 6.76
CA SER A 149 -46.19 -8.14 6.41
C SER A 149 -47.33 -8.34 5.42
N ASP A 150 -48.32 -7.44 5.38
CA ASP A 150 -49.43 -7.52 4.42
C ASP A 150 -49.02 -7.15 2.98
N VAL A 151 -47.80 -6.62 2.79
CA VAL A 151 -47.28 -6.13 1.49
C VAL A 151 -46.23 -7.07 0.89
N PHE A 152 -45.63 -7.97 1.68
CA PHE A 152 -44.56 -8.85 1.24
C PHE A 152 -44.78 -10.24 1.83
N GLU A 153 -44.85 -11.28 0.99
CA GLU A 153 -45.10 -12.70 1.36
C GLU A 153 -43.99 -13.34 2.25
N GLU A 154 -43.16 -12.54 2.92
CA GLU A 154 -42.04 -12.97 3.77
C GLU A 154 -42.27 -12.46 5.22
N TYR A 155 -42.49 -13.38 6.17
CA TYR A 155 -42.58 -13.04 7.60
C TYR A 155 -41.20 -12.66 8.15
N CYS A 156 -41.07 -11.45 8.71
CA CYS A 156 -39.88 -11.02 9.45
C CYS A 156 -40.31 -10.33 10.75
N PRO A 157 -39.77 -10.73 11.92
CA PRO A 157 -40.03 -10.03 13.17
C PRO A 157 -39.49 -8.60 13.11
N ASN A 158 -40.12 -7.67 13.83
CA ASN A 158 -39.60 -6.31 13.98
C ASN A 158 -38.32 -6.34 14.84
N GLN A 159 -37.16 -6.36 14.17
CA GLN A 159 -35.89 -6.54 14.85
C GLN A 159 -35.54 -5.34 15.73
N LEU A 160 -35.79 -4.11 15.26
CA LEU A 160 -35.44 -2.91 16.02
C LEU A 160 -36.18 -2.83 17.36
N LYS A 161 -37.48 -3.17 17.35
CA LYS A 161 -38.30 -3.21 18.56
C LYS A 161 -37.81 -4.30 19.51
N TYR A 162 -37.59 -5.51 18.96
CA TYR A 162 -37.07 -6.63 19.74
C TYR A 162 -35.73 -6.28 20.40
N SER A 163 -34.81 -5.68 19.64
CA SER A 163 -33.47 -5.35 20.09
C SER A 163 -33.48 -4.31 21.22
N ILE A 164 -34.24 -3.23 21.07
CA ILE A 164 -34.33 -2.15 22.06
C ILE A 164 -35.04 -2.62 23.35
N GLU A 165 -36.15 -3.35 23.25
CA GLU A 165 -36.93 -3.79 24.43
C GLU A 165 -36.19 -4.86 25.25
N ASN A 166 -35.33 -5.68 24.62
CA ASN A 166 -34.56 -6.73 25.30
C ASN A 166 -33.12 -6.33 25.65
N GLY A 167 -32.62 -5.19 25.16
CA GLY A 167 -31.23 -4.77 25.37
C GLY A 167 -30.23 -5.65 24.60
N GLU A 168 -30.64 -6.15 23.44
CA GLU A 168 -29.93 -7.16 22.66
C GLU A 168 -29.82 -6.67 21.21
N TYR A 169 -28.70 -6.91 20.52
CA TYR A 169 -28.61 -6.58 19.09
C TYR A 169 -27.77 -7.62 18.35
N ALA A 170 -28.06 -7.78 17.06
CA ALA A 170 -27.39 -8.74 16.21
C ALA A 170 -26.07 -8.17 15.67
N VAL A 171 -24.99 -8.94 15.76
CA VAL A 171 -23.63 -8.49 15.37
C VAL A 171 -23.11 -9.20 14.11
N LYS A 172 -23.61 -10.40 13.79
CA LYS A 172 -23.18 -11.18 12.62
C LYS A 172 -24.32 -12.01 12.03
N ILE A 173 -24.28 -12.28 10.72
CA ILE A 173 -25.25 -13.09 9.97
C ILE A 173 -24.57 -14.41 9.55
N ASN A 174 -25.10 -15.57 9.96
CA ASN A 174 -24.64 -16.86 9.42
C ASN A 174 -25.07 -17.05 7.96
N LYS A 175 -24.12 -17.30 7.06
CA LYS A 175 -24.38 -17.71 5.67
C LYS A 175 -24.44 -19.24 5.59
N GLY A 176 -25.57 -19.82 5.98
CA GLY A 176 -25.98 -21.21 5.69
C GLY A 176 -24.90 -22.29 5.79
N GLY A 177 -24.75 -22.90 6.96
CA GLY A 177 -24.39 -24.32 7.04
C GLY A 177 -25.63 -25.16 6.74
N THR A 178 -25.49 -26.23 5.96
CA THR A 178 -26.53 -27.27 5.89
C THR A 178 -26.71 -27.88 7.29
N PRO A 179 -27.93 -27.98 7.84
CA PRO A 179 -28.15 -28.65 9.11
C PRO A 179 -27.83 -30.14 8.92
N GLU A 180 -26.75 -30.64 9.52
CA GLU A 180 -26.58 -32.07 9.75
C GLU A 180 -27.56 -32.48 10.86
N GLY A 181 -28.69 -33.06 10.47
CA GLY A 181 -29.67 -33.59 11.41
C GLY A 181 -30.95 -33.98 10.69
N ASN A 182 -31.12 -35.28 10.47
CA ASN A 182 -32.33 -35.87 9.87
C ASN A 182 -33.54 -35.65 10.78
N ASP A 183 -34.33 -34.62 10.51
CA ASP A 183 -35.81 -34.63 10.55
C ASP A 183 -36.31 -33.20 10.34
N LEU A 184 -36.69 -32.83 9.11
CA LEU A 184 -37.33 -31.54 8.82
C LEU A 184 -38.62 -31.73 8.03
N ASP A 185 -39.71 -31.30 8.67
CA ASP A 185 -41.05 -31.14 8.12
C ASP A 185 -41.09 -29.87 7.25
N PRO A 186 -41.34 -29.97 5.93
CA PRO A 186 -41.19 -28.87 4.98
C PRO A 186 -42.22 -27.72 5.14
N LYS A 187 -43.05 -27.71 6.19
CA LYS A 187 -43.99 -26.64 6.50
C LYS A 187 -43.57 -25.73 7.67
N LYS A 188 -42.36 -25.89 8.23
CA LYS A 188 -41.91 -25.11 9.40
C LYS A 188 -40.68 -24.22 9.22
N ASP A 189 -40.00 -24.28 8.08
CA ASP A 189 -38.77 -23.51 7.84
C ASP A 189 -38.99 -22.30 6.90
N GLU A 190 -40.17 -21.66 7.01
CA GLU A 190 -40.36 -20.29 6.54
C GLU A 190 -39.71 -19.32 7.54
N ILE A 191 -38.51 -18.84 7.18
CA ILE A 191 -37.83 -17.70 7.81
C ILE A 191 -37.78 -17.80 9.35
N THR A 192 -37.06 -18.76 9.88
CA THR A 192 -36.63 -18.71 11.28
C THR A 192 -35.13 -18.48 11.33
N ALA A 193 -34.76 -17.27 11.75
CA ALA A 193 -33.43 -16.82 12.14
C ALA A 193 -32.27 -17.33 11.28
N ALA A 194 -31.77 -16.50 10.36
CA ALA A 194 -30.33 -16.56 10.10
C ALA A 194 -29.66 -16.43 11.47
N ASP A 195 -28.92 -17.44 11.95
CA ASP A 195 -28.38 -17.44 13.31
C ASP A 195 -27.56 -16.16 13.52
N PHE A 196 -28.17 -15.21 14.23
CA PHE A 196 -27.56 -13.93 14.54
C PHE A 196 -26.75 -14.13 15.81
N TYR A 197 -25.48 -13.72 15.82
CA TYR A 197 -24.76 -13.56 17.08
C TYR A 197 -25.39 -12.39 17.83
N ILE A 198 -26.10 -12.67 18.92
CA ILE A 198 -26.75 -11.67 19.76
C ILE A 198 -25.77 -11.24 20.85
N ASN A 199 -25.43 -9.96 20.88
CA ASN A 199 -24.78 -9.37 22.03
C ASN A 199 -25.82 -8.76 22.96
N LYS A 200 -25.64 -8.98 24.26
CA LYS A 200 -26.45 -8.37 25.30
C LYS A 200 -25.70 -7.20 25.92
N VAL A 201 -26.30 -6.03 25.94
CA VAL A 201 -25.73 -4.86 26.60
C VAL A 201 -26.11 -4.90 28.08
N SER A 202 -25.12 -4.89 28.97
CA SER A 202 -25.38 -4.87 30.42
C SER A 202 -25.80 -3.47 30.84
N LEU A 203 -27.06 -3.31 31.20
CA LEU A 203 -27.59 -2.05 31.75
C LEU A 203 -27.25 -1.95 33.24
N ALA A 204 -26.58 -0.87 33.64
CA ALA A 204 -26.51 -0.52 35.05
C ALA A 204 -27.91 -0.09 35.52
N ASN A 205 -28.53 -0.90 36.40
CA ASN A 205 -29.84 -0.69 37.04
C ASN A 205 -31.10 -1.09 36.23
N ASN A 206 -31.02 -1.64 35.01
CA ASN A 206 -32.16 -2.16 34.24
C ASN A 206 -33.39 -1.22 34.13
N PRO A 207 -33.27 -0.04 33.48
CA PRO A 207 -34.44 0.78 33.15
C PRO A 207 -35.40 0.06 32.18
N ASP A 208 -36.69 0.39 32.26
CA ASP A 208 -37.73 -0.09 31.33
C ASP A 208 -37.74 0.79 30.08
N ILE A 209 -37.43 0.20 28.93
CA ILE A 209 -37.24 0.90 27.65
C ILE A 209 -38.33 0.44 26.67
N SER A 210 -39.01 1.40 26.04
CA SER A 210 -40.01 1.14 25.00
C SER A 210 -39.74 1.99 23.77
N VAL A 211 -40.00 1.44 22.59
CA VAL A 211 -39.84 2.15 21.31
C VAL A 211 -41.15 2.25 20.54
N GLU A 212 -41.43 3.44 20.04
CA GLU A 212 -42.52 3.72 19.10
C GLU A 212 -41.92 4.32 17.83
N TYR A 213 -42.49 4.04 16.66
CA TYR A 213 -42.05 4.67 15.42
C TYR A 213 -43.22 5.11 14.54
N SER A 214 -42.97 6.06 13.65
CA SER A 214 -43.97 6.60 12.72
C SER A 214 -43.30 7.17 11.46
N VAL A 215 -44.01 7.24 10.33
CA VAL A 215 -43.46 7.77 9.08
C VAL A 215 -43.98 9.18 8.82
N LYS A 216 -43.08 10.16 8.58
CA LYS A 216 -43.49 11.47 8.06
C LYS A 216 -43.38 11.48 6.54
N ASN A 217 -44.51 11.71 5.87
CA ASN A 217 -44.55 12.04 4.45
C ASN A 217 -44.54 13.56 4.28
N LYS A 218 -43.56 14.10 3.55
CA LYS A 218 -43.68 15.43 2.96
C LYS A 218 -44.58 15.25 1.73
N ASP A 219 -45.88 15.38 1.90
CA ASP A 219 -46.84 15.98 0.96
C ASP A 219 -48.27 15.63 1.41
N ASN A 220 -48.98 16.66 1.86
CA ASN A 220 -50.43 16.61 2.02
C ASN A 220 -51.05 16.83 0.63
N ASP A 221 -51.29 15.77 -0.14
CA ASP A 221 -52.38 15.83 -1.10
C ASP A 221 -53.14 14.51 -1.18
N LYS A 222 -54.47 14.66 -1.18
CA LYS A 222 -55.42 13.55 -1.14
C LYS A 222 -55.60 13.01 -2.55
N SER A 223 -55.57 11.69 -2.64
CA SER A 223 -55.88 10.85 -3.81
C SER A 223 -54.90 10.95 -4.97
N LEU A 224 -54.63 9.79 -5.57
CA LEU A 224 -54.17 9.50 -6.94
C LEU A 224 -52.93 8.61 -6.99
N GLU A 225 -53.14 7.52 -7.71
CA GLU A 225 -52.29 6.43 -8.23
C GLU A 225 -50.80 6.37 -7.87
N MET A 226 -50.34 5.14 -7.60
CA MET A 226 -48.97 4.77 -7.27
C MET A 226 -48.01 5.07 -8.45
N ASP A 227 -47.46 6.28 -8.52
CA ASP A 227 -46.36 6.62 -9.43
C ASP A 227 -45.00 6.65 -8.71
N GLU A 228 -43.90 6.38 -9.44
CA GLU A 228 -42.52 6.13 -8.99
C GLU A 228 -41.91 7.25 -8.10
N ASN A 229 -42.53 8.43 -8.03
CA ASN A 229 -42.14 9.49 -7.11
C ASN A 229 -42.50 9.23 -5.64
N TYR A 230 -43.46 8.33 -5.35
CA TYR A 230 -43.86 7.96 -3.98
C TYR A 230 -42.72 7.29 -3.17
N LYS A 231 -41.69 6.74 -3.84
CA LYS A 231 -40.60 5.96 -3.22
C LYS A 231 -39.40 6.81 -2.74
N ARG A 232 -39.40 8.13 -2.88
CA ARG A 232 -38.14 8.88 -2.90
C ARG A 232 -37.51 9.29 -1.57
N ARG A 233 -38.21 9.69 -0.49
CA ARG A 233 -37.57 9.99 0.82
C ARG A 233 -38.54 9.86 2.00
N GLN A 234 -38.72 8.65 2.53
CA GLN A 234 -39.43 8.45 3.81
C GLN A 234 -38.46 8.72 4.96
N THR A 235 -38.82 9.64 5.85
CA THR A 235 -38.12 9.82 7.14
C THR A 235 -38.92 9.09 8.20
N PHE A 236 -38.29 8.10 8.85
CA PHE A 236 -38.83 7.36 9.97
C PHE A 236 -38.54 8.12 11.25
N ILE A 237 -39.56 8.37 12.05
CA ILE A 237 -39.43 9.00 13.36
C ILE A 237 -39.47 7.89 14.41
N ILE A 238 -38.37 7.67 15.09
CA ILE A 238 -38.22 6.68 16.16
C ILE A 238 -38.23 7.43 17.50
N LYS A 239 -39.17 7.10 18.36
CA LYS A 239 -39.31 7.65 19.71
C LYS A 239 -38.93 6.57 20.71
N ILE A 240 -37.83 6.79 21.42
CA ILE A 240 -37.36 5.90 22.48
C ILE A 240 -37.72 6.54 23.81
N THR A 241 -38.41 5.79 24.65
CA THR A 241 -38.82 6.21 25.99
C THR A 241 -38.20 5.29 27.02
N SER A 242 -37.45 5.86 27.97
CA SER A 242 -36.84 5.13 29.08
C SER A 242 -37.45 5.56 30.40
N LYS A 243 -37.75 4.59 31.26
CA LYS A 243 -38.40 4.76 32.57
C LYS A 243 -37.56 4.08 33.64
N PHE A 244 -37.35 4.78 34.75
CA PHE A 244 -36.70 4.22 35.93
C PHE A 244 -37.38 4.69 37.22
N SER A 245 -37.51 3.79 38.19
CA SER A 245 -38.11 4.09 39.50
C SER A 245 -37.38 3.36 40.61
N THR A 246 -37.18 4.05 41.73
CA THR A 246 -36.85 3.43 43.02
C THR A 246 -38.07 3.43 43.92
N ILE A 247 -38.19 2.40 44.76
CA ILE A 247 -39.22 2.31 45.80
C ILE A 247 -38.65 2.95 47.07
N ASN A 248 -39.29 4.02 47.54
CA ASN A 248 -38.91 4.64 48.80
C ASN A 248 -39.55 3.90 49.98
N GLN A 249 -38.99 4.04 51.18
CA GLN A 249 -39.47 3.35 52.41
C GLN A 249 -40.95 3.64 52.74
N ASP A 250 -41.54 4.70 52.18
CA ASP A 250 -42.94 5.12 52.35
C ASP A 250 -43.86 4.68 51.17
N SER A 251 -43.42 3.79 50.28
CA SER A 251 -44.18 3.27 49.12
C SER A 251 -44.57 4.29 48.03
N GLU A 252 -44.11 5.54 48.11
CA GLU A 252 -44.18 6.48 46.99
C GLU A 252 -43.11 6.15 45.93
N THR A 253 -43.54 5.94 44.68
CA THR A 253 -42.65 5.65 43.56
C THR A 253 -42.09 6.93 42.97
N ASN A 254 -40.78 7.15 43.11
CA ASN A 254 -40.09 8.28 42.47
C ASN A 254 -39.72 7.93 41.03
N GLN A 255 -40.70 7.85 40.14
CA GLN A 255 -40.47 7.51 38.74
C GLN A 255 -39.90 8.70 37.95
N LYS A 256 -38.95 8.45 37.06
CA LYS A 256 -38.50 9.39 36.03
C LYS A 256 -38.69 8.77 34.65
N GLN A 257 -39.15 9.58 33.71
CA GLN A 257 -39.36 9.19 32.32
C GLN A 257 -38.72 10.24 31.41
N VAL A 258 -37.79 9.79 30.56
CA VAL A 258 -37.12 10.60 29.55
C VAL A 258 -37.40 10.03 28.17
N GLN A 259 -37.37 10.88 27.14
CA GLN A 259 -37.66 10.48 25.77
C GLN A 259 -36.71 11.17 24.79
N SER A 260 -36.15 10.38 23.87
CA SER A 260 -35.40 10.85 22.69
C SER A 260 -36.17 10.55 21.41
N ILE A 261 -36.13 11.46 20.44
CA ILE A 261 -36.76 11.31 19.12
C ILE A 261 -35.69 11.38 18.03
N TYR A 262 -35.55 10.31 17.26
CA TYR A 262 -34.61 10.17 16.16
C TYR A 262 -35.32 10.20 14.81
N ASN A 263 -34.72 10.87 13.83
CA ASN A 263 -35.12 10.84 12.44
C ASN A 263 -34.16 9.92 11.67
N LEU A 264 -34.69 8.81 11.16
CA LEU A 264 -33.99 7.81 10.37
C LEU A 264 -34.33 7.96 8.87
N ILE A 265 -33.31 8.04 8.03
CA ILE A 265 -33.39 8.05 6.57
C ILE A 265 -32.73 6.79 6.06
N ILE A 266 -33.46 5.99 5.28
CA ILE A 266 -32.92 4.74 4.73
C ILE A 266 -31.96 5.07 3.57
N PRO A 267 -30.71 4.58 3.62
CA PRO A 267 -29.71 4.84 2.61
C PRO A 267 -30.09 4.19 1.26
N ASN A 268 -29.50 4.66 0.17
CA ASN A 268 -29.48 3.88 -1.07
C ASN A 268 -28.47 2.72 -0.97
N TYR A 269 -28.63 1.69 -1.80
CA TYR A 269 -27.67 0.57 -1.89
C TYR A 269 -26.22 1.05 -2.05
N ASN A 270 -26.07 2.04 -2.93
CA ASN A 270 -24.78 2.65 -3.19
C ASN A 270 -24.28 3.51 -2.02
N ASP A 271 -25.16 4.18 -1.26
CA ASP A 271 -24.74 5.02 -0.13
C ASP A 271 -24.03 4.20 0.96
N LEU A 272 -24.39 2.92 1.15
CA LEU A 272 -23.71 2.00 2.08
C LEU A 272 -22.49 1.27 1.47
N LEU A 273 -22.46 1.09 0.15
CA LEU A 273 -21.24 0.65 -0.54
C LEU A 273 -20.18 1.76 -0.56
N PHE A 274 -20.61 3.02 -0.62
CA PHE A 274 -19.79 4.22 -0.52
C PHE A 274 -19.52 4.63 0.93
N SER A 275 -20.11 3.91 1.88
CA SER A 275 -19.67 3.90 3.27
C SER A 275 -18.94 2.62 3.68
N LYS A 276 -18.42 1.88 2.71
CA LYS A 276 -17.07 1.33 2.86
C LYS A 276 -16.01 2.38 2.52
N GLN A 277 -16.44 3.61 2.20
CA GLN A 277 -15.62 4.66 1.61
C GLN A 277 -15.89 6.06 2.16
N GLU A 278 -15.84 6.26 3.48
CA GLU A 278 -15.02 7.38 3.95
C GLU A 278 -13.55 6.90 3.89
N TYR A 279 -13.02 6.87 2.65
CA TYR A 279 -11.65 6.43 2.35
C TYR A 279 -10.69 7.52 2.86
N SER A 280 -10.04 7.26 3.99
CA SER A 280 -8.66 7.69 4.19
C SER A 280 -7.78 6.44 4.15
N GLY A 281 -6.86 6.33 3.18
CA GLY A 281 -5.62 5.59 3.40
C GLY A 281 -5.50 4.13 2.91
N TYR A 282 -6.10 3.71 1.79
CA TYR A 282 -5.60 2.49 1.14
C TYR A 282 -4.28 2.80 0.43
N GLU A 283 -3.20 2.23 0.93
CA GLU A 283 -1.88 2.35 0.33
C GLU A 283 -1.62 1.16 -0.62
N TYR A 284 -1.04 1.47 -1.77
CA TYR A 284 -0.70 0.48 -2.79
C TYR A 284 0.80 0.46 -3.00
N ALA A 285 1.40 -0.73 -2.86
CA ALA A 285 2.84 -0.97 -2.94
C ALA A 285 3.49 -0.37 -4.20
N ALA A 286 2.75 -0.37 -5.32
CA ALA A 286 3.23 0.06 -6.62
C ALA A 286 3.62 1.55 -6.67
N TYR A 287 3.10 2.40 -5.77
CA TYR A 287 3.36 3.84 -5.80
C TYR A 287 3.53 4.50 -4.44
N LYS A 288 3.33 3.77 -3.33
CA LYS A 288 3.65 4.25 -1.99
C LYS A 288 5.13 4.62 -1.89
N ASP A 289 5.40 5.85 -1.47
CA ASP A 289 6.72 6.48 -1.33
C ASP A 289 7.55 6.57 -2.64
N LYS A 290 6.99 6.12 -3.77
CA LYS A 290 7.68 5.98 -5.05
C LYS A 290 7.18 7.00 -6.05
N GLY A 291 8.08 7.88 -6.48
CA GLY A 291 7.80 8.78 -7.60
C GLY A 291 7.75 8.04 -8.94
N ILE A 292 8.53 6.95 -9.06
CA ILE A 292 8.68 6.20 -10.31
C ILE A 292 8.67 4.69 -10.03
N THR A 293 7.82 3.98 -10.77
CA THR A 293 7.78 2.52 -10.82
C THR A 293 7.75 2.06 -12.28
N VAL A 294 8.74 1.26 -12.69
CA VAL A 294 8.92 0.83 -14.08
C VAL A 294 9.12 -0.68 -14.13
N PHE A 295 8.24 -1.39 -14.82
CA PHE A 295 8.34 -2.84 -15.01
C PHE A 295 9.26 -3.23 -16.18
N GLY A 296 9.52 -2.32 -17.12
CA GLY A 296 10.57 -2.43 -18.12
C GLY A 296 11.89 -1.80 -17.65
N ASN A 297 12.57 -1.11 -18.57
CA ASN A 297 13.84 -0.42 -18.33
C ASN A 297 13.65 1.09 -18.19
N MET A 298 14.55 1.75 -17.45
CA MET A 298 14.66 3.21 -17.43
C MET A 298 15.90 3.65 -18.21
N GLN A 299 15.73 4.63 -19.09
CA GLN A 299 16.80 5.20 -19.90
C GLN A 299 16.82 6.71 -19.78
N VAL A 300 17.98 7.27 -19.44
CA VAL A 300 18.25 8.71 -19.52
C VAL A 300 19.28 8.91 -20.62
N ARG A 301 18.88 9.64 -21.67
CA ARG A 301 19.70 9.88 -22.85
C ARG A 301 19.33 11.20 -23.51
N ASP A 302 20.19 11.70 -24.38
CA ASP A 302 19.85 12.84 -25.24
C ASP A 302 19.38 14.10 -24.47
N MET A 303 19.92 14.33 -23.26
CA MET A 303 19.54 15.45 -22.38
C MET A 303 20.34 16.73 -22.59
N GLY A 304 21.38 16.71 -23.43
CA GLY A 304 22.30 17.84 -23.57
C GLY A 304 23.00 18.20 -22.24
N ASN A 305 23.28 19.49 -22.01
CA ASN A 305 23.83 19.98 -20.75
C ASN A 305 22.73 20.32 -19.73
N SER A 306 21.87 19.35 -19.40
CA SER A 306 20.73 19.54 -18.50
C SER A 306 20.83 18.67 -17.25
N SER A 307 20.01 18.96 -16.23
CA SER A 307 19.87 18.11 -15.03
C SER A 307 18.58 17.30 -15.02
N LEU A 308 18.62 16.17 -14.30
CA LEU A 308 17.46 15.37 -13.91
C LEU A 308 17.49 15.19 -12.39
N ASP A 309 16.49 15.74 -11.69
CA ASP A 309 16.33 15.60 -10.25
C ASP A 309 15.08 14.75 -9.96
N ILE A 310 15.25 13.62 -9.28
CA ILE A 310 14.17 12.71 -8.92
C ILE A 310 14.06 12.67 -7.41
N ILE A 311 12.89 13.03 -6.89
CA ILE A 311 12.64 13.18 -5.46
C ILE A 311 11.55 12.20 -5.05
N GLY A 312 11.89 11.24 -4.20
CA GLY A 312 11.11 10.05 -3.90
C GLY A 312 11.77 8.78 -4.44
N ASP A 313 11.28 7.62 -4.00
CA ASP A 313 11.89 6.34 -4.35
C ASP A 313 11.65 5.99 -5.83
N VAL A 314 12.61 5.25 -6.40
CA VAL A 314 12.58 4.79 -7.79
C VAL A 314 12.70 3.27 -7.82
N PHE A 315 11.70 2.60 -8.38
CA PHE A 315 11.72 1.16 -8.60
C PHE A 315 11.75 0.85 -10.09
N VAL A 316 12.79 0.15 -10.56
CA VAL A 316 12.92 -0.28 -11.96
C VAL A 316 13.22 -1.77 -12.01
N GLN A 317 12.22 -2.56 -12.34
CA GLN A 317 12.35 -4.00 -12.53
C GLN A 317 13.52 -4.34 -13.45
N GLY A 318 13.58 -3.71 -14.62
CA GLY A 318 14.50 -4.04 -15.68
C GLY A 318 14.08 -5.30 -16.43
N ASP A 319 14.17 -5.26 -17.75
CA ASP A 319 14.00 -6.44 -18.58
C ASP A 319 15.19 -6.56 -19.54
N LYS A 320 15.95 -7.63 -19.36
CA LYS A 320 17.09 -8.00 -20.20
C LYS A 320 16.68 -8.19 -21.68
N ASN A 321 15.41 -8.49 -21.94
CA ASN A 321 14.86 -8.80 -23.27
C ASN A 321 14.24 -7.57 -23.99
N LEU A 322 13.88 -6.49 -23.27
CA LEU A 322 13.15 -5.34 -23.84
C LEU A 322 14.03 -4.24 -24.45
N LEU A 323 15.34 -4.46 -24.61
CA LEU A 323 16.24 -3.51 -25.31
C LEU A 323 15.98 -3.42 -26.84
N LYS A 324 14.95 -4.09 -27.37
CA LYS A 324 14.69 -4.23 -28.81
C LYS A 324 13.86 -3.10 -29.43
N SER A 325 13.29 -2.20 -28.64
CA SER A 325 12.50 -1.08 -29.16
C SER A 325 13.25 0.24 -28.92
N ASN A 326 13.87 0.72 -30.00
CA ASN A 326 14.06 2.14 -30.31
C ASN A 326 15.42 2.78 -29.92
N GLY A 327 16.51 2.02 -30.06
CA GLY A 327 17.85 2.60 -30.18
C GLY A 327 18.99 1.58 -30.09
N GLN A 328 19.17 0.77 -31.14
CA GLN A 328 20.32 -0.14 -31.44
C GLN A 328 21.09 -0.71 -30.22
N ALA A 329 21.00 -2.01 -29.93
CA ALA A 329 21.58 -3.02 -30.81
C ALA A 329 20.71 -4.27 -31.04
N ILE A 330 20.79 -4.74 -32.29
CA ILE A 330 20.17 -5.92 -32.85
C ILE A 330 20.78 -7.18 -32.24
N ILE A 331 19.93 -8.08 -31.72
CA ILE A 331 20.01 -9.50 -32.11
C ILE A 331 18.59 -9.90 -32.52
N ASN A 332 18.43 -10.18 -33.82
CA ASN A 332 17.16 -10.51 -34.48
C ASN A 332 16.31 -11.47 -33.64
N SER A 333 15.05 -11.13 -33.39
CA SER A 333 14.06 -12.04 -32.77
C SER A 333 13.68 -13.23 -33.66
N SER A 334 14.09 -13.24 -34.93
CA SER A 334 14.05 -14.40 -35.84
C SER A 334 15.29 -15.30 -35.74
N GLU A 335 16.32 -14.90 -34.99
CA GLU A 335 17.38 -15.77 -34.47
C GLU A 335 17.25 -15.86 -32.93
N ARG A 336 16.04 -16.15 -32.44
CA ARG A 336 16.03 -17.19 -31.40
C ARG A 336 16.63 -18.41 -32.07
N LYS A 337 17.96 -18.59 -31.99
CA LYS A 337 18.46 -19.94 -31.82
C LYS A 337 17.71 -20.45 -30.61
N GLN A 338 16.64 -21.19 -30.89
CA GLN A 338 16.20 -22.24 -30.02
C GLN A 338 17.50 -22.97 -29.69
N PHE A 339 17.99 -22.79 -28.47
CA PHE A 339 19.22 -23.45 -28.04
C PHE A 339 18.95 -24.94 -28.23
N ASN A 340 19.43 -25.50 -29.34
CA ASN A 340 19.65 -26.92 -29.43
C ASN A 340 20.66 -27.22 -28.34
N ALA A 341 20.45 -28.29 -27.58
CA ALA A 341 21.31 -28.72 -26.47
C ALA A 341 22.78 -29.02 -26.85
N ASN A 342 23.19 -28.68 -28.09
CA ASN A 342 24.47 -29.00 -28.71
C ASN A 342 25.17 -27.80 -29.39
N ASP A 343 24.68 -26.56 -29.26
CA ASP A 343 25.39 -25.39 -29.80
C ASP A 343 26.43 -24.88 -28.78
N ASP A 344 27.67 -24.68 -29.25
CA ASP A 344 28.86 -24.36 -28.45
C ASP A 344 28.74 -23.02 -27.68
N ILE A 345 28.70 -23.13 -26.34
CA ILE A 345 28.41 -22.10 -25.32
C ILE A 345 29.74 -21.51 -24.83
N SER A 346 30.38 -20.55 -25.50
CA SER A 346 31.70 -20.09 -24.98
C SER A 346 32.17 -18.65 -25.20
N THR A 347 31.37 -17.70 -25.73
CA THR A 347 31.94 -16.33 -25.96
C THR A 347 31.06 -15.10 -25.68
N THR A 348 29.83 -15.21 -25.19
CA THR A 348 28.96 -14.02 -24.94
C THR A 348 28.41 -13.86 -23.52
N HIS A 349 28.55 -14.85 -22.64
CA HIS A 349 27.84 -14.91 -21.34
C HIS A 349 28.21 -13.81 -20.32
N ILE A 350 29.46 -13.38 -20.24
CA ILE A 350 29.92 -12.49 -19.14
C ILE A 350 29.45 -11.03 -19.30
N THR A 351 29.16 -10.57 -20.52
CA THR A 351 28.70 -9.18 -20.74
C THR A 351 27.18 -9.01 -20.73
N GLU A 352 26.43 -10.06 -21.06
CA GLU A 352 24.97 -10.03 -21.10
C GLU A 352 24.33 -9.85 -19.72
N LYS A 353 25.04 -10.19 -18.64
CA LYS A 353 24.56 -10.00 -17.27
C LYS A 353 24.34 -8.53 -16.90
N TYR A 354 24.98 -7.60 -17.62
CA TYR A 354 24.86 -6.16 -17.41
C TYR A 354 23.69 -5.52 -18.17
N TYR A 355 22.85 -6.30 -18.85
CA TYR A 355 21.69 -5.77 -19.58
C TYR A 355 20.46 -5.56 -18.68
N GLY A 356 19.62 -4.61 -19.09
CA GLY A 356 18.38 -4.24 -18.41
C GLY A 356 18.58 -3.43 -17.12
N GLY A 357 17.50 -2.84 -16.62
CA GLY A 357 17.49 -1.99 -15.43
C GLY A 357 17.49 -0.51 -15.80
N ILE A 358 18.45 0.24 -15.24
CA ILE A 358 18.55 1.69 -15.38
C ILE A 358 19.84 2.02 -16.14
N SER A 359 19.73 2.78 -17.23
CA SER A 359 20.89 3.20 -18.03
C SER A 359 20.94 4.70 -18.18
N LEU A 360 22.09 5.28 -17.83
CA LEU A 360 22.32 6.72 -17.82
C LEU A 360 23.45 7.07 -18.80
N GLU A 361 23.14 7.90 -19.79
CA GLU A 361 24.09 8.36 -20.81
C GLU A 361 23.88 9.83 -21.15
N ALA A 362 24.96 10.61 -21.20
CA ALA A 362 24.89 11.97 -21.71
C ALA A 362 24.99 12.00 -23.24
N SER A 363 24.48 13.07 -23.86
CA SER A 363 24.71 13.28 -25.29
C SER A 363 26.20 13.47 -25.57
N ASN A 364 26.64 13.06 -26.76
CA ASN A 364 28.01 13.27 -27.22
C ASN A 364 28.45 14.73 -27.03
N GLY A 365 29.53 14.94 -26.28
CA GLY A 365 30.09 16.28 -26.02
C GLY A 365 29.37 17.09 -24.94
N THR A 366 28.48 16.48 -24.17
CA THR A 366 27.73 17.13 -23.08
C THR A 366 27.91 16.39 -21.76
N ASN A 367 27.57 17.05 -20.66
CA ASN A 367 27.55 16.44 -19.33
C ASN A 367 26.13 16.49 -18.77
N THR A 368 25.60 15.34 -18.35
CA THR A 368 24.29 15.24 -17.70
C THR A 368 24.47 15.05 -16.21
N LYS A 369 23.77 15.87 -15.41
CA LYS A 369 23.74 15.73 -13.94
C LYS A 369 22.44 15.06 -13.52
N ILE A 370 22.54 14.05 -12.67
CA ILE A 370 21.38 13.27 -12.24
C ILE A 370 21.42 13.14 -10.72
N SER A 371 20.32 13.49 -10.05
CA SER A 371 20.19 13.33 -8.61
C SER A 371 18.99 12.46 -8.26
N PHE A 372 19.20 11.54 -7.30
CA PHE A 372 18.16 10.70 -6.72
C PHE A 372 18.04 11.01 -5.22
N ASP A 373 16.95 11.68 -4.86
CA ASP A 373 16.56 12.02 -3.49
C ASP A 373 15.55 10.99 -2.94
N GLY A 374 16.01 9.75 -2.77
CA GLY A 374 15.20 8.57 -2.45
C GLY A 374 16.00 7.28 -2.62
N ASN A 375 15.42 6.15 -2.24
CA ASN A 375 16.02 4.84 -2.51
C ASN A 375 15.97 4.56 -4.02
N LEU A 376 17.06 4.01 -4.57
CA LEU A 376 17.15 3.63 -5.97
C LEU A 376 17.20 2.11 -6.08
N ILE A 377 16.18 1.52 -6.70
CA ILE A 377 16.01 0.07 -6.78
C ILE A 377 15.99 -0.38 -8.23
N THR A 378 16.83 -1.34 -8.59
CA THR A 378 16.68 -2.10 -9.83
C THR A 378 17.03 -3.58 -9.70
N ARG A 379 16.22 -4.49 -10.26
CA ARG A 379 16.55 -5.94 -10.15
C ARG A 379 17.73 -6.35 -11.03
N ASN A 380 18.03 -5.54 -12.05
CA ASN A 380 19.09 -5.82 -13.02
C ASN A 380 20.25 -4.83 -12.81
N THR A 381 20.64 -4.09 -13.84
CA THR A 381 21.87 -3.30 -13.79
C THR A 381 21.57 -1.82 -13.63
N PHE A 382 22.28 -1.19 -12.70
CA PHE A 382 22.43 0.25 -12.66
C PHE A 382 23.68 0.63 -13.46
N ASN A 383 23.46 1.20 -14.65
CA ASN A 383 24.51 1.47 -15.64
C ASN A 383 24.79 2.97 -15.79
N LEU A 384 26.06 3.36 -15.64
CA LEU A 384 26.57 4.69 -15.94
C LEU A 384 27.51 4.61 -17.15
N SER A 385 27.07 5.13 -18.29
CA SER A 385 27.82 5.07 -19.55
C SER A 385 28.88 6.17 -19.65
N ASP A 386 28.58 7.27 -20.35
CA ASP A 386 29.53 8.35 -20.68
C ASP A 386 29.04 9.69 -20.12
N ASN A 387 29.96 10.46 -19.53
CA ASN A 387 29.80 11.86 -19.13
C ASN A 387 28.57 12.14 -18.25
N VAL A 388 28.23 11.19 -17.38
CA VAL A 388 27.15 11.35 -16.39
C VAL A 388 27.72 11.61 -15.00
N GLU A 389 27.10 12.53 -14.28
CA GLU A 389 27.41 12.81 -12.87
C GLU A 389 26.17 12.48 -12.04
N VAL A 390 26.27 11.43 -11.22
CA VAL A 390 25.15 10.89 -10.46
C VAL A 390 25.37 11.09 -8.97
N ASN A 391 24.37 11.63 -8.29
CA ASN A 391 24.31 11.69 -6.83
C ASN A 391 23.10 10.88 -6.33
N ILE A 392 23.30 9.96 -5.40
CA ILE A 392 22.24 9.21 -4.71
C ILE A 392 22.33 9.56 -3.23
N SER A 393 21.24 10.06 -2.67
CA SER A 393 21.18 10.52 -1.28
C SER A 393 20.88 9.42 -0.26
N LYS A 394 20.29 8.30 -0.70
CA LYS A 394 19.94 7.13 0.12
C LYS A 394 20.54 5.85 -0.45
N ASP A 395 19.88 4.72 -0.24
CA ASP A 395 20.40 3.40 -0.56
C ASP A 395 20.17 3.02 -2.03
N LEU A 396 21.13 2.27 -2.59
CA LEU A 396 21.06 1.67 -3.92
C LEU A 396 20.96 0.16 -3.78
N TYR A 397 19.88 -0.40 -4.30
CA TYR A 397 19.68 -1.84 -4.43
C TYR A 397 19.74 -2.21 -5.90
N ALA A 398 20.74 -2.98 -6.31
CA ALA A 398 20.88 -3.39 -7.70
C ALA A 398 21.33 -4.84 -7.86
N GLY A 399 20.94 -5.47 -8.98
CA GLY A 399 21.56 -6.71 -9.40
C GLY A 399 23.05 -6.48 -9.66
N ASN A 400 23.39 -5.53 -10.53
CA ASN A 400 24.76 -5.10 -10.81
C ASN A 400 24.88 -3.58 -10.79
N VAL A 401 26.08 -3.08 -10.54
CA VAL A 401 26.47 -1.71 -10.92
C VAL A 401 27.54 -1.82 -12.01
N TYR A 402 27.31 -1.20 -13.15
CA TYR A 402 28.27 -1.19 -14.26
C TYR A 402 28.57 0.25 -14.67
N VAL A 403 29.85 0.62 -14.64
CA VAL A 403 30.30 1.97 -15.01
C VAL A 403 31.15 1.85 -16.26
N GLY A 404 30.54 2.03 -17.42
CA GLY A 404 31.14 1.85 -18.73
C GLY A 404 30.10 1.68 -19.81
N LYS A 405 30.52 1.45 -21.06
CA LYS A 405 29.58 1.17 -22.14
C LYS A 405 29.16 -0.30 -22.14
N THR A 406 27.86 -0.54 -22.25
CA THR A 406 27.27 -1.88 -22.31
C THR A 406 27.56 -2.61 -23.62
N ASP A 407 28.04 -1.89 -24.66
CA ASP A 407 28.60 -2.48 -25.88
C ASP A 407 30.01 -3.09 -25.69
N GLY A 408 30.48 -3.14 -24.44
CA GLY A 408 31.78 -3.66 -24.06
C GLY A 408 32.95 -2.68 -24.28
N LYS A 409 32.72 -1.47 -24.80
CA LYS A 409 33.76 -0.44 -24.89
C LYS A 409 33.96 0.27 -23.55
N LYS A 410 35.04 1.04 -23.45
CA LYS A 410 35.32 1.85 -22.26
C LYS A 410 34.39 3.07 -22.23
N GLY A 411 33.82 3.35 -21.06
CA GLY A 411 33.17 4.62 -20.78
C GLY A 411 34.17 5.73 -20.44
N ASN A 412 33.72 6.98 -20.45
CA ASN A 412 34.53 8.13 -20.08
C ASN A 412 33.79 9.09 -19.14
N ASN A 413 34.51 9.62 -18.14
CA ASN A 413 34.09 10.73 -17.29
C ASN A 413 32.74 10.52 -16.59
N SER A 414 32.52 9.32 -16.06
CA SER A 414 31.32 8.98 -15.31
C SER A 414 31.61 9.05 -13.81
N TYR A 415 30.72 9.72 -13.09
CA TYR A 415 30.86 10.00 -11.66
C TYR A 415 29.66 9.47 -10.88
N LEU A 416 29.92 8.81 -9.75
CA LEU A 416 28.90 8.36 -8.80
C LEU A 416 29.27 8.79 -7.38
N MET A 417 28.37 9.48 -6.72
CA MET A 417 28.47 9.85 -5.31
C MET A 417 27.30 9.24 -4.55
N MET A 418 27.61 8.41 -3.55
CA MET A 418 26.69 7.97 -2.52
C MET A 418 27.32 8.30 -1.17
N GLY A 419 26.62 9.08 -0.36
CA GLY A 419 27.15 9.55 0.92
C GLY A 419 27.75 10.94 0.88
N THR A 420 27.93 11.50 2.06
CA THR A 420 28.48 12.84 2.26
C THR A 420 29.71 12.76 3.17
N ASP A 421 30.47 13.85 3.31
CA ASP A 421 31.50 13.92 4.35
C ASP A 421 30.89 14.10 5.76
N ASP A 422 29.56 14.08 5.89
CA ASP A 422 28.83 14.14 7.15
C ASP A 422 28.83 12.76 7.82
N GLU A 423 29.33 12.69 9.06
CA GLU A 423 29.38 11.44 9.84
C GLU A 423 27.98 10.82 10.05
N SER A 424 26.91 11.61 9.91
CA SER A 424 25.52 11.16 10.09
C SER A 424 24.85 10.52 8.86
N SER A 425 25.44 10.58 7.67
CA SER A 425 24.88 9.89 6.49
C SER A 425 25.51 8.52 6.31
N ASP A 426 24.71 7.45 6.36
CA ASP A 426 25.13 6.07 6.03
C ASP A 426 24.35 5.58 4.82
N THR A 427 24.87 5.84 3.61
CA THR A 427 24.29 5.28 2.38
C THR A 427 24.86 3.90 2.08
N ASN A 428 23.99 2.98 1.66
CA ASN A 428 24.35 1.60 1.38
C ASN A 428 24.22 1.29 -0.12
N MET A 429 25.29 0.79 -0.72
CA MET A 429 25.23 0.11 -2.02
C MET A 429 25.13 -1.39 -1.78
N ILE A 430 23.96 -1.98 -2.03
CA ILE A 430 23.67 -3.40 -1.78
C ILE A 430 23.44 -4.11 -3.11
N LEU A 431 24.40 -4.97 -3.48
CA LEU A 431 24.43 -5.63 -4.78
C LEU A 431 24.32 -7.14 -4.67
N ASN A 432 23.44 -7.72 -5.51
CA ASN A 432 23.28 -9.17 -5.61
C ASN A 432 24.23 -9.83 -6.62
N ASN A 433 25.06 -9.04 -7.31
CA ASN A 433 26.10 -9.45 -8.25
C ASN A 433 27.16 -8.33 -8.27
N ASP A 434 27.85 -8.11 -9.39
CA ASP A 434 29.10 -7.37 -9.41
C ASP A 434 28.93 -5.85 -9.41
N PHE A 435 29.92 -5.19 -8.84
CA PHE A 435 30.26 -3.81 -9.12
C PHE A 435 31.43 -3.76 -10.10
N THR A 436 31.16 -3.38 -11.34
CA THR A 436 32.16 -3.33 -12.42
C THR A 436 32.46 -1.90 -12.87
N LEU A 437 33.75 -1.54 -12.88
CA LEU A 437 34.28 -0.33 -13.49
C LEU A 437 34.99 -0.65 -14.80
N LYS A 438 34.41 -0.19 -15.90
CA LYS A 438 34.98 -0.18 -17.26
C LYS A 438 35.01 1.24 -17.86
N ALA A 439 35.28 2.26 -17.03
CA ALA A 439 35.40 3.65 -17.47
C ALA A 439 36.75 4.26 -17.09
N ILE A 440 37.13 5.35 -17.77
CA ILE A 440 38.31 6.16 -17.45
C ILE A 440 37.87 7.60 -17.18
N ASN A 441 38.41 8.19 -16.12
CA ASN A 441 38.20 9.60 -15.81
C ASN A 441 39.44 10.41 -16.23
N ASN A 442 39.30 11.16 -17.32
CA ASN A 442 40.38 11.92 -17.95
C ASN A 442 40.51 13.35 -17.40
N ASN A 443 39.84 13.65 -16.29
CA ASN A 443 39.72 15.02 -15.80
C ASN A 443 40.83 15.37 -14.82
N ASN A 444 41.21 16.65 -14.77
CA ASN A 444 42.18 17.22 -13.81
C ASN A 444 41.63 17.38 -12.39
N LYS A 445 40.45 16.80 -12.09
CA LYS A 445 39.84 16.85 -10.76
C LYS A 445 40.46 15.75 -9.89
N ASN A 446 41.01 16.11 -8.73
CA ASN A 446 41.46 15.16 -7.70
C ASN A 446 40.26 14.59 -6.91
N ILE A 447 39.21 14.18 -7.62
CA ILE A 447 37.97 13.65 -7.02
C ILE A 447 37.84 12.20 -7.51
N PRO A 448 37.50 11.24 -6.63
CA PRO A 448 37.24 9.88 -7.05
C PRO A 448 36.18 9.84 -8.16
N GLY A 449 36.36 8.92 -9.09
CA GLY A 449 35.30 8.60 -10.05
C GLY A 449 34.04 8.11 -9.37
N ILE A 450 34.20 7.28 -8.35
CA ILE A 450 33.10 6.72 -7.59
C ILE A 450 33.42 6.83 -6.11
N LYS A 451 32.55 7.45 -5.32
CA LYS A 451 32.65 7.50 -3.85
C LYS A 451 31.37 6.94 -3.26
N ILE A 452 31.52 5.97 -2.36
CA ILE A 452 30.43 5.32 -1.62
C ILE A 452 30.80 5.20 -0.15
N ASP A 453 29.82 5.28 0.74
CA ASP A 453 30.02 5.06 2.17
C ASP A 453 30.20 3.57 2.48
N ASN A 454 29.13 2.78 2.30
CA ASN A 454 29.10 1.35 2.58
C ASN A 454 28.85 0.53 1.32
N PHE A 455 29.59 -0.57 1.17
CA PHE A 455 29.41 -1.55 0.10
C PHE A 455 29.06 -2.93 0.64
N TYR A 456 27.97 -3.51 0.15
CA TYR A 456 27.54 -4.87 0.48
C TYR A 456 27.31 -5.68 -0.80
N GLY A 457 28.32 -6.41 -1.25
CA GLY A 457 28.17 -7.49 -2.22
C GLY A 457 27.67 -8.73 -1.47
N ILE A 458 26.36 -8.99 -1.55
CA ILE A 458 25.68 -9.94 -0.64
C ILE A 458 25.60 -11.37 -1.18
N ASN A 459 25.88 -11.60 -2.45
CA ASN A 459 25.69 -12.91 -3.08
C ASN A 459 27.00 -13.72 -3.11
N ASP A 460 26.93 -14.86 -2.45
CA ASP A 460 27.96 -15.88 -2.25
C ASP A 460 27.53 -17.25 -2.79
N LYS A 461 26.36 -17.36 -3.45
CA LYS A 461 25.71 -18.66 -3.69
C LYS A 461 26.66 -19.63 -4.39
N ASN A 462 27.34 -20.46 -3.60
CA ASN A 462 28.00 -21.68 -4.02
C ASN A 462 26.88 -22.58 -4.52
N VAL A 463 26.61 -22.53 -5.83
CA VAL A 463 25.53 -23.29 -6.44
C VAL A 463 25.76 -24.77 -6.17
N SER A 464 25.06 -25.34 -5.19
CA SER A 464 24.73 -26.76 -5.23
C SER A 464 23.94 -26.97 -6.52
N ASN A 465 24.34 -27.96 -7.34
CA ASN A 465 23.93 -28.24 -8.73
C ASN A 465 22.42 -28.29 -9.07
N ASN A 466 21.50 -27.89 -8.19
CA ASN A 466 20.05 -28.12 -8.30
C ASN A 466 19.19 -26.86 -8.45
N ILE A 467 19.75 -25.67 -8.71
CA ILE A 467 18.96 -24.47 -9.05
C ILE A 467 19.21 -24.09 -10.52
N ARG A 468 18.09 -24.05 -11.27
CA ARG A 468 17.89 -23.62 -12.67
C ARG A 468 19.10 -22.96 -13.34
N ASN A 469 19.70 -23.62 -14.33
CA ASN A 469 20.35 -23.13 -15.58
C ASN A 469 21.10 -21.78 -15.62
N GLU A 470 21.38 -21.10 -14.50
CA GLU A 470 22.11 -19.84 -14.43
C GLU A 470 23.57 -20.14 -14.08
N ALA A 471 24.48 -19.69 -14.93
CA ALA A 471 25.89 -19.94 -14.78
C ALA A 471 26.48 -19.14 -13.59
N LYS A 472 27.49 -19.69 -12.90
CA LYS A 472 27.99 -19.22 -11.59
C LYS A 472 28.40 -17.73 -11.61
N GLU A 473 28.92 -17.24 -12.73
CA GLU A 473 29.31 -15.86 -12.96
C GLU A 473 28.13 -14.85 -12.94
N GLN A 474 26.89 -15.33 -12.98
CA GLN A 474 25.68 -14.52 -12.91
C GLN A 474 25.17 -14.31 -11.47
N ILE A 475 25.83 -14.89 -10.47
CA ILE A 475 25.40 -14.83 -9.07
C ILE A 475 26.54 -14.65 -8.05
N SER A 476 27.72 -14.23 -8.49
CA SER A 476 28.81 -13.84 -7.59
C SER A 476 28.86 -12.32 -7.45
N SER A 477 29.03 -11.81 -6.23
CA SER A 477 29.11 -10.36 -5.98
C SER A 477 30.53 -9.90 -5.64
N SER A 478 31.24 -9.43 -6.66
CA SER A 478 32.63 -8.96 -6.57
C SER A 478 32.79 -7.51 -7.06
N ILE A 479 33.95 -6.91 -6.79
CA ILE A 479 34.34 -5.64 -7.39
C ILE A 479 35.31 -5.92 -8.53
N ILE A 480 35.00 -5.45 -9.74
CA ILE A 480 35.79 -5.69 -10.95
C ILE A 480 36.25 -4.36 -11.55
N VAL A 481 37.56 -4.15 -11.62
CA VAL A 481 38.15 -3.00 -12.34
C VAL A 481 38.78 -3.46 -13.64
N ASN A 482 38.05 -3.21 -14.74
CA ASN A 482 38.41 -3.64 -16.09
C ASN A 482 39.08 -2.52 -16.92
N THR A 483 39.54 -1.45 -16.27
CA THR A 483 40.37 -0.41 -16.88
C THR A 483 41.77 -0.36 -16.25
N LEU A 484 42.72 0.13 -17.04
CA LEU A 484 44.04 0.51 -16.56
C LEU A 484 43.97 2.00 -16.27
N GLN A 485 43.56 2.35 -15.06
CA GLN A 485 43.58 3.73 -14.60
C GLN A 485 44.99 4.10 -14.12
N ASP A 486 45.30 5.39 -14.18
CA ASP A 486 46.47 5.96 -13.51
C ASP A 486 46.46 5.52 -12.03
N PRO A 487 47.50 4.80 -11.55
CA PRO A 487 47.55 4.29 -10.18
C PRO A 487 47.52 5.39 -9.11
N GLU A 488 47.75 6.65 -9.49
CA GLU A 488 47.70 7.81 -8.59
C GLU A 488 46.30 8.41 -8.43
N LYS A 489 45.31 8.01 -9.26
CA LYS A 489 43.93 8.54 -9.19
C LYS A 489 42.98 7.58 -8.49
N ASP A 490 42.11 8.14 -7.65
CA ASP A 490 41.02 7.40 -7.00
C ASP A 490 39.99 7.02 -8.10
N ALA A 491 39.85 5.73 -8.35
CA ALA A 491 38.85 5.18 -9.27
C ALA A 491 37.54 4.91 -8.52
N ILE A 492 37.64 4.15 -7.43
CA ILE A 492 36.58 3.78 -6.52
C ILE A 492 37.06 4.05 -5.09
N LYS A 493 36.26 4.74 -4.30
CA LYS A 493 36.54 5.03 -2.89
C LYS A 493 35.38 4.56 -2.02
N ILE A 494 35.66 3.61 -1.13
CA ILE A 494 34.70 3.08 -0.14
C ILE A 494 35.13 3.60 1.24
N CYS A 495 34.25 4.36 1.90
CA CYS A 495 34.65 5.23 3.00
C CYS A 495 34.47 4.63 4.39
N LYS A 496 33.51 3.71 4.57
CA LYS A 496 33.14 3.19 5.88
C LYS A 496 33.33 1.68 5.97
N GLU A 497 32.44 0.90 5.37
CA GLU A 497 32.48 -0.57 5.44
C GLU A 497 32.36 -1.23 4.07
N ALA A 498 32.98 -2.41 3.92
CA ALA A 498 32.88 -3.21 2.72
C ALA A 498 32.73 -4.69 3.05
N TYR A 499 31.59 -5.28 2.73
CA TYR A 499 31.39 -6.73 2.75
C TYR A 499 31.30 -7.25 1.31
N ILE A 500 32.17 -8.19 0.95
CA ILE A 500 32.30 -8.71 -0.41
C ILE A 500 32.26 -10.23 -0.38
N MET A 501 31.06 -10.76 -0.64
CA MET A 501 30.74 -12.17 -0.48
C MET A 501 30.98 -13.02 -1.73
N GLY A 502 31.33 -12.40 -2.87
CA GLY A 502 31.67 -13.09 -4.10
C GLY A 502 33.13 -12.96 -4.51
N VAL A 503 33.52 -13.78 -5.48
CA VAL A 503 34.80 -13.72 -6.20
C VAL A 503 34.58 -13.47 -7.69
N ALA A 504 35.55 -12.87 -8.36
CA ALA A 504 35.48 -12.55 -9.78
C ALA A 504 35.74 -13.77 -10.66
N PHE A 505 35.27 -13.67 -11.91
CA PHE A 505 35.46 -14.68 -12.94
C PHE A 505 36.25 -14.11 -14.12
N VAL A 506 37.11 -14.93 -14.71
CA VAL A 506 37.83 -14.62 -15.94
C VAL A 506 37.17 -15.35 -17.11
N ASP A 507 37.01 -14.64 -18.23
CA ASP A 507 36.42 -15.13 -19.48
C ASP A 507 37.36 -16.12 -20.20
N THR A 508 37.51 -17.32 -19.63
CA THR A 508 38.11 -18.51 -20.25
C THR A 508 37.02 -19.38 -20.89
N SER A 509 37.37 -20.44 -21.60
CA SER A 509 36.39 -21.33 -22.26
C SER A 509 35.34 -21.90 -21.30
N ASP A 510 35.72 -22.14 -20.04
CA ASP A 510 34.85 -22.68 -18.98
C ASP A 510 34.56 -21.67 -17.86
N SER A 511 34.87 -20.37 -18.06
CA SER A 511 34.81 -19.31 -17.05
C SER A 511 35.56 -19.62 -15.75
N TYR A 512 36.81 -19.16 -15.64
CA TYR A 512 37.64 -19.43 -14.47
C TYR A 512 37.24 -18.60 -13.25
N GLU A 513 36.79 -19.27 -12.19
CA GLU A 513 36.58 -18.67 -10.86
C GLU A 513 37.92 -18.33 -10.19
N THR A 514 38.13 -17.05 -9.90
CA THR A 514 39.35 -16.58 -9.21
C THR A 514 39.23 -16.69 -7.69
N GLY A 515 40.33 -16.46 -6.99
CA GLY A 515 40.32 -16.18 -5.54
C GLY A 515 40.29 -14.69 -5.22
N GLU A 516 39.86 -13.82 -6.14
CA GLU A 516 39.85 -12.35 -5.96
C GLU A 516 38.42 -11.86 -5.74
N SER A 517 38.13 -11.22 -4.60
CA SER A 517 36.87 -10.49 -4.40
C SER A 517 36.94 -9.06 -4.94
N VAL A 518 38.16 -8.53 -5.06
CA VAL A 518 38.46 -7.29 -5.75
C VAL A 518 39.42 -7.61 -6.89
N ALA A 519 38.87 -7.79 -8.09
CA ALA A 519 39.62 -8.20 -9.26
C ALA A 519 40.01 -6.99 -10.12
N ILE A 520 41.30 -6.90 -10.43
CA ILE A 520 41.85 -5.82 -11.23
C ILE A 520 42.46 -6.41 -12.49
N ARG A 521 42.12 -5.85 -13.65
CA ARG A 521 42.58 -6.38 -14.94
C ARG A 521 44.10 -6.55 -14.97
N GLY A 522 44.52 -7.80 -15.17
CA GLY A 522 45.92 -8.21 -15.26
C GLY A 522 46.47 -8.87 -13.99
N ASN A 523 45.76 -8.78 -12.86
CA ASN A 523 46.18 -9.45 -11.62
C ASN A 523 45.89 -10.96 -11.64
N TYR A 524 44.97 -11.43 -12.48
CA TYR A 524 44.71 -12.85 -12.75
C TYR A 524 45.95 -13.65 -13.21
N ARG A 525 47.04 -12.97 -13.58
CA ARG A 525 48.33 -13.59 -13.90
C ARG A 525 48.92 -14.41 -12.75
N ALA A 526 48.51 -14.17 -11.51
CA ALA A 526 48.87 -14.99 -10.36
C ALA A 526 48.45 -16.46 -10.50
N TYR A 527 47.42 -16.73 -11.30
CA TYR A 527 46.95 -18.09 -11.54
C TYR A 527 47.69 -18.77 -12.70
N SER A 528 48.33 -18.00 -13.58
CA SER A 528 49.05 -18.52 -14.75
C SER A 528 50.43 -19.10 -14.41
N ASP A 529 50.86 -20.13 -15.15
CA ASP A 529 52.21 -20.72 -15.05
C ASP A 529 53.29 -19.91 -15.82
N GLY A 530 52.94 -18.72 -16.33
CA GLY A 530 53.86 -17.82 -17.02
C GLY A 530 54.17 -18.17 -18.48
N LYS A 531 53.54 -19.18 -19.10
CA LYS A 531 53.75 -19.52 -20.51
C LYS A 531 52.58 -19.03 -21.38
N ASN A 532 52.85 -18.07 -22.29
CA ASN A 532 51.90 -17.51 -23.27
C ASN A 532 50.55 -17.06 -22.71
N ILE A 533 50.55 -15.91 -22.02
CA ILE A 533 49.34 -15.29 -21.48
C ILE A 533 48.59 -14.54 -22.60
N ASN A 534 47.68 -15.21 -23.30
CA ASN A 534 46.52 -14.56 -23.89
C ASN A 534 45.32 -14.80 -22.97
N ASP A 535 44.43 -13.81 -22.82
CA ASP A 535 43.31 -13.82 -21.87
C ASP A 535 42.41 -15.09 -21.92
N LYS A 536 42.50 -15.88 -22.99
CA LYS A 536 41.71 -17.10 -23.23
C LYS A 536 42.35 -18.41 -22.74
N ASN A 537 43.66 -18.44 -22.48
CA ASN A 537 44.41 -19.66 -22.15
C ASN A 537 45.29 -19.45 -20.90
N ILE A 538 44.66 -19.29 -19.73
CA ILE A 538 45.36 -19.31 -18.45
C ILE A 538 45.50 -20.78 -18.05
N ASN A 539 46.69 -21.22 -17.64
CA ASN A 539 46.82 -22.52 -16.97
C ASN A 539 46.19 -22.40 -15.59
N GLU A 540 44.95 -22.87 -15.47
CA GLU A 540 44.08 -22.65 -14.32
C GLU A 540 44.61 -23.38 -13.08
N PHE A 541 44.74 -22.65 -11.96
CA PHE A 541 45.00 -23.29 -10.68
C PHE A 541 43.70 -23.87 -10.14
N ASP A 542 43.70 -25.18 -9.93
CA ASP A 542 42.60 -25.89 -9.30
C ASP A 542 42.75 -25.86 -7.77
N GLY A 543 41.68 -25.43 -7.09
CA GLY A 543 41.67 -25.18 -5.65
C GLY A 543 40.37 -24.49 -5.21
N ASP A 544 40.06 -24.55 -3.92
CA ASP A 544 38.96 -23.78 -3.34
C ASP A 544 39.27 -22.27 -3.28
N ILE A 545 38.26 -21.46 -2.92
CA ILE A 545 38.37 -20.00 -2.87
C ILE A 545 39.51 -19.57 -1.93
N GLU A 546 39.63 -20.20 -0.76
CA GLU A 546 40.68 -19.89 0.22
C GLU A 546 42.08 -20.19 -0.34
N SER A 547 42.27 -21.35 -0.98
CA SER A 547 43.53 -21.76 -1.60
C SER A 547 43.89 -20.83 -2.77
N LYS A 548 42.91 -20.43 -3.60
CA LYS A 548 43.11 -19.47 -4.68
C LYS A 548 43.48 -18.08 -4.15
N SER A 549 42.81 -17.62 -3.09
CA SER A 549 43.12 -16.35 -2.38
C SER A 549 44.54 -16.37 -1.80
N ASN A 550 44.93 -17.47 -1.16
CA ASN A 550 46.30 -17.69 -0.66
C ASN A 550 47.33 -17.65 -1.80
N LYS A 551 47.08 -18.36 -2.90
CA LYS A 551 47.95 -18.35 -4.07
C LYS A 551 48.12 -16.95 -4.65
N PHE A 552 47.02 -16.20 -4.76
CA PHE A 552 47.04 -14.82 -5.23
C PHE A 552 47.94 -13.94 -4.35
N HIS A 553 47.75 -14.02 -3.04
CA HIS A 553 48.55 -13.29 -2.08
C HIS A 553 50.04 -13.65 -2.21
N ASP A 554 50.38 -14.94 -2.11
CA ASP A 554 51.77 -15.40 -2.10
C ASP A 554 52.50 -15.00 -3.40
N TYR A 555 51.85 -15.17 -4.55
CA TYR A 555 52.40 -14.74 -5.85
C TYR A 555 52.69 -13.24 -5.89
N TRP A 556 51.73 -12.41 -5.46
CA TRP A 556 51.87 -10.95 -5.54
C TRP A 556 52.76 -10.37 -4.44
N GLN A 557 52.92 -11.03 -3.29
CA GLN A 557 53.94 -10.68 -2.30
C GLN A 557 55.35 -10.78 -2.89
N GLU A 558 55.61 -11.78 -3.74
CA GLU A 558 56.90 -11.92 -4.45
C GLU A 558 57.03 -10.98 -5.66
N ASN A 559 55.92 -10.41 -6.14
CA ASN A 559 55.85 -9.64 -7.39
C ASN A 559 55.23 -8.24 -7.21
N LEU A 560 55.36 -7.61 -6.03
CA LEU A 560 54.66 -6.36 -5.66
C LEU A 560 54.83 -5.23 -6.69
N SER A 561 56.00 -5.10 -7.32
CA SER A 561 56.26 -4.03 -8.31
C SER A 561 55.41 -4.13 -9.59
N LYS A 562 54.78 -5.29 -9.82
CA LYS A 562 53.91 -5.56 -10.97
C LYS A 562 52.43 -5.62 -10.58
N LEU A 563 52.11 -5.62 -9.28
CA LEU A 563 50.75 -5.66 -8.78
C LEU A 563 50.03 -4.37 -9.16
N ARG A 564 48.79 -4.50 -9.64
CA ARG A 564 47.93 -3.36 -9.97
C ARG A 564 46.95 -3.15 -8.83
N ASN A 565 46.72 -1.89 -8.44
CA ASN A 565 45.71 -1.51 -7.43
C ASN A 565 44.39 -1.00 -8.02
N GLY A 566 44.34 -0.76 -9.34
CA GLY A 566 43.13 -0.32 -10.03
C GLY A 566 42.56 1.03 -9.56
N GLY A 567 43.28 1.79 -8.74
CA GLY A 567 42.79 3.02 -8.12
C GLY A 567 41.71 2.79 -7.03
N ILE A 568 41.57 1.58 -6.50
CA ILE A 568 40.58 1.27 -5.46
C ILE A 568 41.10 1.69 -4.10
N VAL A 569 40.29 2.42 -3.36
CA VAL A 569 40.62 2.94 -2.03
C VAL A 569 39.58 2.48 -1.03
N PHE A 570 40.00 1.66 -0.08
CA PHE A 570 39.26 1.45 1.16
C PHE A 570 39.82 2.41 2.20
N CYS A 571 38.99 3.31 2.71
CA CYS A 571 39.43 4.35 3.63
C CYS A 571 39.76 3.79 5.01
N ILE A 572 39.07 2.72 5.41
CA ILE A 572 39.27 1.99 6.67
C ILE A 572 39.56 0.52 6.30
N PRO A 573 40.83 0.13 6.10
CA PRO A 573 41.20 -1.21 5.65
C PRO A 573 40.77 -2.33 6.62
N GLU A 574 40.63 -2.01 7.90
CA GLU A 574 40.20 -2.93 8.96
C GLU A 574 38.72 -3.33 8.84
N ASN A 575 37.91 -2.53 8.13
CA ASN A 575 36.47 -2.74 7.93
C ASN A 575 36.15 -3.43 6.57
N ILE A 576 37.14 -4.11 6.00
CA ILE A 576 36.95 -4.93 4.80
C ILE A 576 36.67 -6.35 5.25
N HIS A 577 35.54 -6.91 4.84
CA HIS A 577 35.13 -8.28 5.11
C HIS A 577 34.97 -8.99 3.77
N SER A 578 35.89 -9.90 3.43
CA SER A 578 35.92 -10.48 2.10
C SER A 578 36.29 -11.97 2.09
N VAL A 579 35.54 -12.73 1.28
CA VAL A 579 35.75 -14.17 1.08
C VAL A 579 36.94 -14.48 0.17
N GLY A 580 37.38 -13.52 -0.64
CA GLY A 580 38.53 -13.62 -1.53
C GLY A 580 39.60 -12.57 -1.22
N ALA A 581 40.67 -12.58 -2.02
CA ALA A 581 41.75 -11.62 -1.91
C ALA A 581 41.31 -10.22 -2.37
N VAL A 582 41.88 -9.20 -1.72
CA VAL A 582 41.63 -7.80 -2.04
C VAL A 582 42.95 -7.03 -2.21
N VAL A 583 42.88 -5.95 -3.00
CA VAL A 583 44.01 -5.01 -3.18
C VAL A 583 43.51 -3.62 -2.86
N ASN A 584 44.17 -2.94 -1.92
CA ASN A 584 43.91 -1.54 -1.58
C ASN A 584 45.05 -0.68 -2.13
N ARG A 585 44.75 0.51 -2.66
CA ARG A 585 45.79 1.44 -3.08
C ARG A 585 46.59 2.00 -1.88
N ASN A 586 45.91 2.30 -0.77
CA ASN A 586 46.57 2.87 0.41
C ASN A 586 47.54 1.89 1.07
N GLU A 587 47.25 0.59 0.93
CA GLU A 587 48.12 -0.49 1.37
C GLU A 587 48.50 -1.32 0.15
N LEU A 588 49.62 -0.98 -0.51
CA LEU A 588 50.13 -1.64 -1.73
C LEU A 588 50.63 -3.08 -1.46
N LYS A 589 49.82 -3.91 -0.82
CA LYS A 589 50.02 -5.32 -0.55
C LYS A 589 48.70 -6.05 -0.80
N PRO A 590 48.73 -7.24 -1.43
CA PRO A 590 47.55 -8.07 -1.52
C PRO A 590 47.17 -8.52 -0.10
N GLN A 591 45.90 -8.44 0.26
CA GLN A 591 45.36 -9.00 1.49
C GLN A 591 44.67 -10.33 1.16
N LYS A 592 44.82 -11.32 2.03
CA LYS A 592 44.12 -12.61 1.93
C LYS A 592 42.64 -12.42 2.28
N SER A 593 41.84 -13.44 2.02
CA SER A 593 40.49 -13.52 2.57
C SER A 593 40.57 -13.44 4.10
N ASN A 594 39.66 -12.67 4.69
CA ASN A 594 39.57 -12.46 6.12
C ASN A 594 38.14 -12.70 6.65
N TYR A 595 37.29 -13.22 5.79
CA TYR A 595 35.90 -13.54 6.05
C TYR A 595 35.59 -14.88 5.40
N THR A 596 34.77 -15.71 6.05
CA THR A 596 34.34 -16.98 5.45
C THR A 596 32.85 -16.96 5.16
N ILE A 597 32.41 -17.84 4.27
CA ILE A 597 30.99 -18.01 3.94
C ILE A 597 30.23 -18.61 5.15
N ASP A 598 30.92 -19.35 6.02
CA ASP A 598 30.33 -19.88 7.25
C ASP A 598 30.22 -18.81 8.35
N ASP A 599 31.07 -17.77 8.28
CA ASP A 599 31.04 -16.59 9.16
C ASP A 599 29.97 -15.56 8.75
N MET A 600 28.92 -15.95 8.00
CA MET A 600 27.76 -15.09 7.73
C MET A 600 27.13 -14.60 9.04
N ASP A 601 27.65 -13.49 9.55
CA ASP A 601 27.16 -12.79 10.72
C ASP A 601 25.75 -12.21 10.48
N GLY A 602 25.21 -11.54 11.50
CA GLY A 602 23.91 -10.89 11.40
C GLY A 602 23.82 -9.88 10.25
N VAL A 603 24.94 -9.27 9.83
CA VAL A 603 24.97 -8.15 8.87
C VAL A 603 24.63 -8.62 7.47
N ILE A 604 25.33 -9.63 6.94
CA ILE A 604 25.04 -10.10 5.57
C ILE A 604 23.66 -10.72 5.48
N ALA A 605 23.24 -11.49 6.49
CA ALA A 605 21.90 -12.05 6.52
C ALA A 605 20.83 -10.95 6.55
N GLU A 606 21.06 -9.86 7.28
CA GLU A 606 20.20 -8.68 7.29
C GLU A 606 20.16 -7.99 5.92
N LYS A 607 21.31 -7.71 5.30
CA LYS A 607 21.36 -7.08 3.98
C LYS A 607 20.73 -7.93 2.87
N LYS A 608 20.81 -9.26 2.95
CA LYS A 608 20.06 -10.18 2.05
C LYS A 608 18.54 -10.01 2.21
N ARG A 609 18.04 -9.91 3.44
CA ARG A 609 16.60 -9.68 3.70
C ARG A 609 16.16 -8.30 3.25
N ASP A 610 16.94 -7.27 3.58
CA ASP A 610 16.69 -5.89 3.17
C ASP A 610 16.63 -5.75 1.64
N TYR A 611 17.57 -6.39 0.94
CA TYR A 611 17.53 -6.50 -0.52
C TYR A 611 16.24 -7.19 -1.00
N ALA A 612 15.85 -8.33 -0.42
CA ALA A 612 14.63 -9.03 -0.84
C ALA A 612 13.35 -8.21 -0.59
N VAL A 613 13.24 -7.52 0.53
CA VAL A 613 12.11 -6.64 0.84
C VAL A 613 12.00 -5.53 -0.20
N ASN A 614 13.08 -4.80 -0.45
CA ASN A 614 13.08 -3.66 -1.38
C ASN A 614 12.93 -4.08 -2.85
N VAL A 615 13.64 -5.14 -3.26
CA VAL A 615 13.78 -5.54 -4.67
C VAL A 615 12.71 -6.55 -5.11
N TYR A 616 12.26 -7.42 -4.20
CA TYR A 616 11.33 -8.51 -4.51
C TYR A 616 9.95 -8.36 -3.84
N ASN A 617 9.76 -7.38 -2.94
CA ASN A 617 8.47 -7.10 -2.31
C ASN A 617 8.12 -5.59 -2.24
N PHE A 618 8.66 -4.76 -3.14
CA PHE A 618 8.34 -3.33 -3.25
C PHE A 618 8.59 -2.47 -1.99
N GLY A 619 9.46 -2.94 -1.08
CA GLY A 619 9.75 -2.26 0.19
C GLY A 619 8.77 -2.61 1.31
N GLU A 620 7.89 -3.59 1.11
CA GLU A 620 6.98 -4.06 2.14
C GLU A 620 7.65 -5.15 2.99
N SER A 621 7.87 -4.88 4.28
CA SER A 621 8.40 -5.90 5.20
C SER A 621 7.37 -7.01 5.41
N LEU A 622 7.86 -8.24 5.57
CA LEU A 622 7.04 -9.40 5.93
C LEU A 622 7.00 -9.63 7.45
N ASN A 623 7.68 -8.78 8.24
CA ASN A 623 7.82 -8.88 9.69
C ASN A 623 8.28 -10.27 10.18
N ASP A 624 8.97 -11.02 9.31
CA ASP A 624 9.42 -12.39 9.56
C ASP A 624 10.71 -12.62 8.78
N ALA A 625 11.82 -12.64 9.52
CA ALA A 625 13.15 -12.78 8.94
C ALA A 625 13.30 -14.07 8.12
N SER A 626 12.60 -15.15 8.49
CA SER A 626 12.67 -16.43 7.76
C SER A 626 11.95 -16.33 6.42
N LYS A 627 10.80 -15.64 6.36
CA LYS A 627 10.07 -15.39 5.11
C LYS A 627 10.82 -14.45 4.18
N GLU A 628 11.43 -13.39 4.70
CA GLU A 628 12.25 -12.46 3.92
C GLU A 628 13.49 -13.16 3.35
N MET A 629 14.14 -14.02 4.14
CA MET A 629 15.25 -14.85 3.65
C MET A 629 14.78 -15.89 2.61
N ALA A 630 13.59 -16.48 2.79
CA ALA A 630 13.01 -17.38 1.80
C ALA A 630 12.70 -16.66 0.48
N LEU A 631 12.25 -15.40 0.55
CA LEU A 631 12.03 -14.53 -0.61
C LEU A 631 13.35 -14.19 -1.33
N TYR A 632 14.43 -13.91 -0.59
CA TYR A 632 15.76 -13.74 -1.17
C TYR A 632 16.22 -15.00 -1.92
N ASN A 633 16.00 -16.17 -1.32
CA ASN A 633 16.43 -17.44 -1.88
C ASN A 633 15.58 -17.86 -3.10
N ASN A 634 14.29 -17.51 -3.10
CA ASN A 634 13.32 -17.86 -4.14
C ASN A 634 12.60 -16.59 -4.64
N PRO A 635 13.29 -15.72 -5.39
CA PRO A 635 12.71 -14.47 -5.84
C PRO A 635 11.59 -14.70 -6.87
N PRO A 636 10.55 -13.85 -6.89
CA PRO A 636 9.47 -13.95 -7.85
C PRO A 636 9.96 -13.64 -9.27
N THR A 637 9.28 -14.20 -10.27
CA THR A 637 9.49 -13.80 -11.67
C THR A 637 9.02 -12.36 -11.90
N THR A 638 9.45 -11.74 -13.01
CA THR A 638 8.98 -10.40 -13.38
C THR A 638 7.47 -10.33 -13.55
N GLN A 639 6.88 -11.35 -14.16
CA GLN A 639 5.43 -11.41 -14.36
C GLN A 639 4.70 -11.57 -13.03
N GLU A 640 5.16 -12.47 -12.16
CA GLU A 640 4.54 -12.68 -10.82
C GLU A 640 4.55 -11.40 -9.99
N LEU A 641 5.65 -10.64 -10.04
CA LEU A 641 5.77 -9.39 -9.28
C LEU A 641 4.85 -8.30 -9.84
N LYS A 642 4.71 -8.22 -11.16
CA LYS A 642 3.76 -7.32 -11.84
C LYS A 642 2.31 -7.69 -11.50
N ASP A 643 1.93 -8.95 -11.67
CA ASP A 643 0.55 -9.43 -11.42
C ASP A 643 0.11 -9.20 -9.96
N LYS A 644 1.06 -9.27 -9.02
CA LYS A 644 0.82 -9.01 -7.59
C LYS A 644 0.65 -7.53 -7.24
N THR A 645 0.98 -6.59 -8.13
CA THR A 645 1.05 -5.16 -7.79
C THR A 645 0.30 -4.24 -8.76
N PHE A 646 0.32 -4.52 -10.06
CA PHE A 646 -0.16 -3.65 -11.12
C PHE A 646 -0.84 -4.43 -12.26
N ALA A 647 -2.12 -4.14 -12.51
CA ALA A 647 -2.99 -4.81 -13.47
C ALA A 647 -4.01 -3.82 -14.06
N ILE A 648 -3.68 -3.18 -15.18
CA ILE A 648 -4.48 -2.07 -15.75
C ILE A 648 -5.46 -2.52 -16.85
N GLU A 649 -5.47 -3.79 -17.23
CA GLU A 649 -6.25 -4.31 -18.36
C GLU A 649 -7.78 -4.17 -18.22
N ASN A 650 -8.28 -4.03 -16.99
CA ASN A 650 -9.72 -4.05 -16.67
C ASN A 650 -10.37 -2.66 -16.51
N ILE A 651 -9.71 -1.59 -16.94
CA ILE A 651 -10.29 -0.23 -16.90
C ILE A 651 -11.20 0.06 -18.10
N ASP A 652 -12.26 0.82 -17.86
CA ASP A 652 -13.21 1.29 -18.87
C ASP A 652 -12.67 2.53 -19.61
N GLU A 653 -13.16 2.82 -20.82
CA GLU A 653 -12.66 3.97 -21.61
C GLU A 653 -12.86 5.32 -20.90
N SER A 654 -13.93 5.46 -20.11
CA SER A 654 -14.19 6.65 -19.30
C SER A 654 -13.22 6.81 -18.12
N GLU A 655 -12.46 5.77 -17.79
CA GLU A 655 -11.50 5.76 -16.67
C GLU A 655 -10.06 6.05 -17.13
N ILE A 656 -9.84 6.21 -18.45
CA ILE A 656 -8.52 6.49 -19.04
C ILE A 656 -7.99 7.87 -18.62
N SER A 657 -8.88 8.82 -18.36
CA SER A 657 -8.53 10.16 -17.89
C SER A 657 -9.51 10.57 -16.80
N ILE A 658 -8.99 10.80 -15.60
CA ILE A 658 -9.73 11.33 -14.45
C ILE A 658 -9.07 12.62 -13.97
N GLU A 659 -9.83 13.52 -13.34
CA GLU A 659 -9.30 14.80 -12.87
C GLU A 659 -9.89 15.17 -11.51
N HIS A 660 -9.07 15.80 -10.66
CA HIS A 660 -9.50 16.47 -9.42
C HIS A 660 -8.82 17.83 -9.32
N GLY A 661 -9.55 18.91 -9.56
CA GLY A 661 -8.98 20.26 -9.58
C GLY A 661 -7.88 20.39 -10.64
N GLU A 662 -6.64 20.58 -10.19
CA GLU A 662 -5.44 20.66 -11.06
C GLU A 662 -4.73 19.32 -11.28
N TYR A 663 -5.15 18.26 -10.57
CA TYR A 663 -4.54 16.93 -10.62
C TYR A 663 -5.16 16.09 -11.74
N LYS A 664 -4.30 15.42 -12.51
CA LYS A 664 -4.70 14.57 -13.64
C LYS A 664 -4.30 13.12 -13.39
N GLY A 665 -5.26 12.20 -13.49
CA GLY A 665 -5.01 10.76 -13.51
C GLY A 665 -5.09 10.23 -14.93
N ILE A 666 -4.02 9.60 -15.42
CA ILE A 666 -3.91 9.11 -16.79
C ILE A 666 -3.64 7.61 -16.75
N PHE A 667 -4.60 6.84 -17.22
CA PHE A 667 -4.61 5.38 -17.17
C PHE A 667 -4.68 4.80 -18.58
N ASN A 668 -3.63 4.10 -19.03
CA ASN A 668 -3.59 3.51 -20.35
C ASN A 668 -3.38 1.99 -20.30
N LYS A 669 -4.39 1.21 -20.72
CA LYS A 669 -4.30 -0.25 -20.80
C LYS A 669 -3.62 -0.79 -22.06
N ASP A 670 -3.48 0.03 -23.11
CA ASP A 670 -2.93 -0.38 -24.40
C ASP A 670 -1.39 -0.37 -24.36
N VAL A 671 -0.78 -1.55 -24.42
CA VAL A 671 0.69 -1.72 -24.42
C VAL A 671 1.37 -1.09 -25.64
N SER A 672 0.63 -0.89 -26.73
CA SER A 672 1.17 -0.28 -27.95
C SER A 672 1.17 1.24 -27.93
N LYS A 673 0.52 1.85 -26.93
CA LYS A 673 0.43 3.30 -26.78
C LYS A 673 1.45 3.82 -25.77
N ASP A 674 2.28 4.75 -26.23
CA ASP A 674 3.24 5.44 -25.38
C ASP A 674 2.63 6.71 -24.78
N ILE A 675 2.87 6.95 -23.50
CA ILE A 675 2.56 8.23 -22.87
C ILE A 675 3.74 9.18 -23.08
N ILE A 676 3.50 10.37 -23.63
CA ILE A 676 4.53 11.39 -23.84
C ILE A 676 4.22 12.60 -22.97
N ILE A 677 5.01 12.81 -21.91
CA ILE A 677 4.97 14.03 -21.09
C ILE A 677 5.79 15.10 -21.81
N LYS A 678 5.08 16.08 -22.37
CA LYS A 678 5.65 17.09 -23.26
C LYS A 678 5.95 18.38 -22.49
N GLY A 679 7.24 18.61 -22.27
CA GLY A 679 7.79 19.81 -21.64
C GLY A 679 8.01 20.98 -22.60
N ILE A 680 8.52 22.08 -22.05
CA ILE A 680 8.99 23.22 -22.85
C ILE A 680 10.23 22.79 -23.64
N ASP A 681 10.38 23.30 -24.86
CA ASP A 681 11.51 22.98 -25.76
C ASP A 681 11.61 21.49 -26.12
N SER A 682 10.54 20.70 -25.89
CA SER A 682 10.42 19.35 -26.43
C SER A 682 10.58 19.37 -27.94
N SER A 683 11.04 18.27 -28.52
CA SER A 683 11.00 18.10 -29.98
C SER A 683 9.58 18.39 -30.52
N ASN A 684 9.47 19.03 -31.70
CA ASN A 684 8.16 19.31 -32.31
C ASN A 684 7.46 17.99 -32.61
N HIS A 685 6.62 17.58 -31.66
CA HIS A 685 5.96 16.30 -31.67
C HIS A 685 4.47 16.50 -31.98
N THR A 686 4.00 15.87 -33.05
CA THR A 686 2.58 15.74 -33.39
C THR A 686 2.14 14.35 -32.98
N ALA A 687 1.13 14.25 -32.10
CA ALA A 687 0.64 12.97 -31.59
C ALA A 687 0.25 12.01 -32.73
N GLY A 688 0.93 10.87 -32.82
CA GLY A 688 0.55 9.76 -33.67
C GLY A 688 -0.63 8.97 -33.09
N SER A 689 -1.16 8.01 -33.85
CA SER A 689 -2.27 7.14 -33.41
C SER A 689 -1.93 6.28 -32.18
N ASN A 690 -0.64 6.08 -31.91
CA ASN A 690 -0.11 5.19 -30.87
C ASN A 690 0.50 5.98 -29.71
N GLU A 691 0.12 7.24 -29.53
CA GLU A 691 0.69 8.10 -28.50
C GLU A 691 -0.40 8.85 -27.75
N ILE A 692 -0.22 8.98 -26.45
CA ILE A 692 -1.05 9.83 -25.58
C ILE A 692 -0.13 10.95 -25.11
N VAL A 693 -0.34 12.15 -25.66
CA VAL A 693 0.46 13.33 -25.31
C VAL A 693 -0.16 14.02 -24.12
N VAL A 694 0.68 14.31 -23.12
CA VAL A 694 0.32 14.99 -21.89
C VAL A 694 1.10 16.29 -21.84
N ASP A 695 0.42 17.40 -22.16
CA ASP A 695 1.03 18.72 -22.18
C ASP A 695 1.24 19.29 -20.78
N THR A 696 2.42 19.84 -20.55
CA THR A 696 2.74 20.66 -19.38
C THR A 696 2.21 22.08 -19.53
N ASP A 697 2.16 22.84 -18.43
CA ASP A 697 1.85 24.27 -18.49
C ASP A 697 2.95 25.08 -19.20
N ASN A 698 2.74 26.39 -19.36
CA ASN A 698 3.70 27.29 -20.00
C ASN A 698 5.03 27.49 -19.24
N LYS A 699 5.19 26.86 -18.08
CA LYS A 699 6.41 26.81 -17.25
C LYS A 699 6.98 25.39 -17.16
N GLY A 700 6.38 24.40 -17.83
CA GLY A 700 6.80 23.01 -17.82
C GLY A 700 6.25 22.21 -16.63
N ASN A 701 5.33 22.75 -15.83
CA ASN A 701 4.78 22.05 -14.67
C ASN A 701 3.63 21.13 -15.04
N ILE A 702 3.53 20.02 -14.33
CA ILE A 702 2.37 19.13 -14.35
C ILE A 702 2.22 18.39 -13.02
N SER A 703 0.99 18.30 -12.52
CA SER A 703 0.64 17.49 -11.35
C SER A 703 -0.21 16.31 -11.80
N ALA A 704 0.38 15.12 -11.88
CA ALA A 704 -0.30 13.97 -12.47
C ALA A 704 0.06 12.63 -11.83
N PHE A 705 -0.90 11.71 -11.89
CA PHE A 705 -0.73 10.30 -11.61
C PHE A 705 -0.83 9.54 -12.94
N ILE A 706 0.26 8.94 -13.39
CA ILE A 706 0.32 8.23 -14.68
C ILE A 706 0.49 6.74 -14.40
N ALA A 707 -0.39 5.92 -14.97
CA ALA A 707 -0.31 4.48 -14.94
C ALA A 707 -0.56 3.91 -16.34
N THR A 708 0.38 3.15 -16.89
CA THR A 708 0.24 2.65 -18.27
C THR A 708 0.78 1.23 -18.44
N SER A 709 0.18 0.45 -19.34
CA SER A 709 0.75 -0.80 -19.86
C SER A 709 1.97 -0.56 -20.76
N GLY A 710 2.00 0.56 -21.48
CA GLY A 710 3.02 0.91 -22.47
C GLY A 710 4.22 1.66 -21.88
N ASN A 711 4.95 2.39 -22.73
CA ASN A 711 6.10 3.18 -22.29
C ASN A 711 5.68 4.59 -21.84
N VAL A 712 6.53 5.22 -21.04
CA VAL A 712 6.45 6.64 -20.71
C VAL A 712 7.69 7.35 -21.24
N ILE A 713 7.50 8.48 -21.91
CA ILE A 713 8.56 9.30 -22.48
C ILE A 713 8.42 10.71 -21.90
N ILE A 714 9.50 11.23 -21.30
CA ILE A 714 9.58 12.61 -20.81
C ILE A 714 10.52 13.37 -21.75
N ASP A 715 10.01 14.38 -22.44
CA ASP A 715 10.75 15.18 -23.43
C ASP A 715 10.65 16.67 -23.13
N GLY A 716 11.77 17.40 -23.20
CA GLY A 716 11.86 18.83 -22.89
C GLY A 716 12.01 19.15 -21.39
N ARG A 717 11.90 20.43 -21.02
CA ARG A 717 11.91 20.89 -19.62
C ARG A 717 10.58 20.53 -18.95
N VAL A 718 10.62 19.71 -17.91
CA VAL A 718 9.44 19.19 -17.20
C VAL A 718 9.64 19.28 -15.69
N ASN A 719 8.68 19.83 -14.97
CA ASN A 719 8.56 19.76 -13.52
C ASN A 719 7.29 18.93 -13.18
N PHE A 720 7.50 17.63 -13.04
CA PHE A 720 6.45 16.65 -12.78
C PHE A 720 6.27 16.46 -11.27
N SER A 721 5.02 16.50 -10.80
CA SER A 721 4.63 16.25 -9.41
C SER A 721 3.58 15.14 -9.35
N GLY A 722 3.89 14.01 -8.72
CA GLY A 722 2.96 12.88 -8.55
C GLY A 722 3.65 11.53 -8.73
N ASN A 723 3.06 10.62 -9.50
CA ASN A 723 3.57 9.26 -9.68
C ASN A 723 3.61 8.85 -11.15
N ILE A 724 4.64 8.10 -11.54
CA ILE A 724 4.75 7.47 -12.86
C ILE A 724 4.88 5.95 -12.67
N ILE A 725 3.90 5.20 -13.16
CA ILE A 725 3.88 3.74 -13.18
C ILE A 725 3.85 3.27 -14.63
N ALA A 726 4.95 2.72 -15.12
CA ALA A 726 5.10 2.23 -16.48
C ALA A 726 5.20 0.70 -16.51
N GLY A 727 4.24 0.05 -17.17
CA GLY A 727 4.25 -1.37 -17.48
C GLY A 727 5.33 -1.75 -18.51
N GLY A 728 5.73 -0.79 -19.36
CA GLY A 728 6.87 -0.84 -20.26
C GLY A 728 8.07 -0.03 -19.75
N ASN A 729 8.78 0.66 -20.64
CA ASN A 729 9.98 1.43 -20.34
C ASN A 729 9.68 2.89 -19.94
N LEU A 730 10.60 3.52 -19.21
CA LEU A 730 10.66 4.96 -19.00
C LEU A 730 11.85 5.55 -19.77
N ILE A 731 11.61 6.54 -20.63
CA ILE A 731 12.66 7.22 -21.39
C ILE A 731 12.64 8.71 -21.05
N VAL A 732 13.73 9.22 -20.50
CA VAL A 732 13.93 10.65 -20.20
C VAL A 732 14.91 11.22 -21.22
N LYS A 733 14.46 12.21 -21.99
CA LYS A 733 15.22 12.79 -23.10
C LYS A 733 14.92 14.27 -23.34
N GLY A 734 15.62 14.86 -24.29
CA GLY A 734 15.40 16.24 -24.72
C GLY A 734 16.05 17.25 -23.79
N ASN A 735 16.33 18.43 -24.32
CA ASN A 735 17.01 19.50 -23.61
C ASN A 735 16.12 20.12 -22.52
N GLY A 736 16.75 20.76 -21.54
CA GLY A 736 16.09 21.43 -20.44
C GLY A 736 15.99 20.55 -19.19
N ASP A 737 16.15 21.21 -18.04
CA ASP A 737 16.16 20.55 -16.74
C ASP A 737 14.82 19.87 -16.45
N LYS A 738 14.91 18.73 -15.77
CA LYS A 738 13.74 17.93 -15.40
C LYS A 738 13.73 17.67 -13.92
N THR A 739 12.57 17.83 -13.32
CA THR A 739 12.32 17.45 -11.93
C THR A 739 11.13 16.50 -11.89
N ILE A 740 11.28 15.37 -11.22
CA ILE A 740 10.21 14.40 -10.99
C ILE A 740 10.09 14.27 -9.47
N ARG A 741 9.01 14.80 -8.91
CA ARG A 741 8.78 14.84 -7.47
C ARG A 741 7.59 13.96 -7.11
N TYR A 742 7.83 12.96 -6.27
CA TYR A 742 6.77 12.24 -5.59
C TYR A 742 5.90 13.22 -4.79
N ASN A 743 4.60 13.19 -5.05
CA ASN A 743 3.64 14.01 -4.32
C ASN A 743 2.43 13.13 -3.94
N PRO A 744 2.35 12.66 -2.68
CA PRO A 744 1.28 11.75 -2.24
C PRO A 744 -0.12 12.35 -2.43
N LYS A 745 -0.25 13.68 -2.29
CA LYS A 745 -1.55 14.37 -2.42
C LYS A 745 -2.20 14.18 -3.79
N VAL A 746 -1.41 14.03 -4.84
CA VAL A 746 -1.93 13.81 -6.21
C VAL A 746 -2.61 12.45 -6.27
N ALA A 747 -1.97 11.41 -5.74
CA ALA A 747 -2.55 10.07 -5.68
C ALA A 747 -3.75 10.02 -4.72
N GLU A 748 -3.61 10.57 -3.51
CA GLU A 748 -4.65 10.61 -2.47
C GLU A 748 -5.95 11.23 -2.99
N MET A 749 -5.89 12.44 -3.55
CA MET A 749 -7.08 13.16 -4.03
C MET A 749 -7.75 12.47 -5.23
N LEU A 750 -6.95 11.95 -6.17
CA LEU A 750 -7.49 11.23 -7.33
C LEU A 750 -8.11 9.89 -6.90
N GLN A 751 -7.52 9.22 -5.92
CA GLN A 751 -8.03 7.97 -5.35
C GLN A 751 -9.31 8.19 -4.53
N GLU A 752 -9.40 9.26 -3.74
CA GLU A 752 -10.59 9.60 -2.95
C GLU A 752 -11.84 9.73 -3.84
N GLU A 753 -11.70 10.36 -5.01
CA GLU A 753 -12.81 10.50 -5.96
C GLU A 753 -13.01 9.29 -6.87
N ASN A 754 -11.97 8.49 -7.11
CA ASN A 754 -11.98 7.38 -8.07
C ASN A 754 -11.46 6.06 -7.48
N PRO A 755 -11.93 5.60 -6.30
CA PRO A 755 -11.31 4.48 -5.60
C PRO A 755 -11.46 3.15 -6.35
N ARG A 756 -12.49 3.02 -7.20
CA ARG A 756 -12.69 1.85 -8.07
C ARG A 756 -11.61 1.72 -9.14
N VAL A 757 -11.16 2.83 -9.71
CA VAL A 757 -10.11 2.82 -10.74
C VAL A 757 -8.80 2.33 -10.11
N PHE A 758 -8.42 2.90 -8.96
CA PHE A 758 -7.23 2.48 -8.23
C PHE A 758 -7.30 1.02 -7.78
N ALA A 759 -8.43 0.53 -7.28
CA ALA A 759 -8.60 -0.86 -6.89
C ALA A 759 -8.61 -1.86 -8.06
N LYS A 760 -9.04 -1.43 -9.26
CA LYS A 760 -8.90 -2.23 -10.50
C LYS A 760 -7.44 -2.34 -10.90
N VAL A 761 -6.71 -1.21 -10.85
CA VAL A 761 -5.34 -1.07 -11.38
C VAL A 761 -4.27 -1.61 -10.44
N PHE A 762 -4.46 -1.46 -9.12
CA PHE A 762 -3.43 -1.74 -8.13
C PHE A 762 -3.91 -2.74 -7.08
N LYS A 763 -2.96 -3.49 -6.52
CA LYS A 763 -3.22 -4.41 -5.41
C LYS A 763 -2.80 -3.81 -4.08
N LEU A 764 -3.61 -4.05 -3.04
CA LEU A 764 -3.39 -3.52 -1.70
C LEU A 764 -2.05 -3.96 -1.11
N SER A 765 -1.44 -3.04 -0.37
CA SER A 765 -0.26 -3.31 0.45
C SER A 765 -0.47 -4.51 1.38
N SER A 766 0.55 -5.35 1.52
CA SER A 766 0.55 -6.47 2.47
C SER A 766 0.43 -6.03 3.93
N SER A 767 0.92 -4.83 4.29
CA SER A 767 0.81 -4.28 5.65
C SER A 767 -0.64 -4.08 6.12
N LEU A 768 -1.57 -3.89 5.20
CA LEU A 768 -3.01 -3.79 5.47
C LEU A 768 -3.74 -5.14 5.42
N LYS A 769 -3.06 -6.21 4.96
CA LYS A 769 -3.63 -7.58 4.93
C LYS A 769 -3.55 -8.28 6.28
N ASP A 770 -2.69 -7.85 7.20
CA ASP A 770 -2.59 -8.46 8.52
C ASP A 770 -3.57 -7.86 9.55
N GLU A 771 -4.13 -6.66 9.28
CA GLU A 771 -5.32 -6.15 9.99
C GLU A 771 -6.63 -6.68 9.39
N VAL A 772 -6.56 -7.30 8.20
CA VAL A 772 -7.70 -7.93 7.52
C VAL A 772 -7.27 -9.31 7.01
N SER A 773 -7.29 -10.29 7.91
CA SER A 773 -7.17 -11.72 7.58
C SER A 773 -7.87 -12.04 6.26
N PRO A 774 -7.20 -12.72 5.30
CA PRO A 774 -7.80 -13.13 4.03
C PRO A 774 -8.86 -14.23 4.18
N ASP A 775 -9.13 -14.69 5.39
CA ASP A 775 -10.24 -15.58 5.71
C ASP A 775 -11.26 -14.86 6.60
N GLU A 776 -12.53 -15.02 6.24
CA GLU A 776 -13.73 -14.51 6.91
C GLU A 776 -14.07 -13.03 6.71
N SER A 777 -15.03 -12.80 5.81
CA SER A 777 -15.71 -11.53 5.58
C SER A 777 -16.45 -11.02 6.84
N ALA A 778 -15.74 -10.32 7.73
CA ALA A 778 -16.36 -9.32 8.59
C ALA A 778 -16.47 -8.02 7.78
N ILE A 779 -17.65 -7.78 7.22
CA ILE A 779 -17.98 -6.53 6.55
C ILE A 779 -18.09 -5.45 7.64
N VAL A 780 -17.02 -4.71 7.88
CA VAL A 780 -17.08 -3.45 8.63
C VAL A 780 -17.68 -2.41 7.69
N ILE A 781 -18.81 -1.83 8.09
CA ILE A 781 -19.46 -0.71 7.38
C ILE A 781 -19.06 0.56 8.14
N ASP A 782 -18.48 1.55 7.47
CA ASP A 782 -18.07 2.85 8.03
C ASP A 782 -18.77 4.00 7.28
N TYR A 783 -20.02 4.29 7.66
CA TYR A 783 -20.75 5.50 7.24
C TYR A 783 -20.82 6.48 8.39
N ASP A 784 -20.83 7.76 8.05
CA ASP A 784 -21.34 8.80 8.92
C ASP A 784 -22.84 8.56 9.21
N LEU A 785 -23.11 7.82 10.29
CA LEU A 785 -24.44 7.54 10.84
C LEU A 785 -25.24 8.84 11.04
N SER A 786 -24.59 9.98 11.28
CA SER A 786 -25.29 11.27 11.46
C SER A 786 -26.00 11.76 10.19
N LYS A 787 -25.59 11.31 8.99
CA LYS A 787 -26.30 11.60 7.73
C LYS A 787 -27.66 10.92 7.67
N PHE A 788 -27.78 9.74 8.29
CA PHE A 788 -28.95 8.87 8.19
C PHE A 788 -29.78 8.82 9.48
N LEU A 789 -29.17 9.07 10.64
CA LEU A 789 -29.81 9.04 11.95
C LEU A 789 -29.50 10.32 12.71
N LYS A 790 -30.54 11.16 12.92
CA LYS A 790 -30.40 12.45 13.63
C LYS A 790 -31.31 12.52 14.83
N GLN A 791 -30.75 12.80 16.02
CA GLN A 791 -31.56 13.16 17.18
C GLN A 791 -32.20 14.53 16.95
N SER A 792 -33.51 14.60 17.06
CA SER A 792 -34.30 15.80 16.80
C SER A 792 -34.82 16.47 18.07
N LEU A 793 -34.99 15.71 19.15
CA LEU A 793 -35.47 16.20 20.43
C LEU A 793 -35.10 15.24 21.57
N TRP A 794 -34.65 15.79 22.69
CA TRP A 794 -34.62 15.14 24.00
C TRP A 794 -35.60 15.87 24.93
N GLN A 795 -36.41 15.15 25.70
CA GLN A 795 -37.35 15.76 26.64
C GLN A 795 -37.61 14.91 27.88
N LEU A 796 -37.73 15.59 29.03
CA LEU A 796 -38.28 15.02 30.25
C LEU A 796 -39.80 14.92 30.12
N LYS A 797 -40.37 13.71 30.24
CA LYS A 797 -41.82 13.54 30.29
C LYS A 797 -42.31 13.85 31.70
N LYS A 798 -43.32 14.71 31.80
CA LYS A 798 -43.99 14.98 33.08
C LYS A 798 -44.72 13.69 33.49
N ASN A 799 -44.45 13.16 34.69
CA ASN A 799 -45.27 12.09 35.25
C ASN A 799 -46.71 12.60 35.29
N THR A 800 -47.57 12.07 34.43
CA THR A 800 -49.00 12.19 34.63
C THR A 800 -49.31 11.34 35.84
N ALA A 801 -49.52 11.98 36.99
CA ALA A 801 -50.09 11.32 38.15
C ALA A 801 -51.38 10.62 37.69
N SER A 802 -51.43 9.29 37.81
CA SER A 802 -52.70 8.59 37.75
C SER A 802 -53.57 9.14 38.89
N LYS A 803 -54.78 9.57 38.56
CA LYS A 803 -55.80 9.84 39.57
C LYS A 803 -56.10 8.58 40.37
#